data_AF-A0A364LKB2-F1
#
_entry.id   AF-A0A364LKB2-F1
#
_cell.length_a   1.000
_cell.length_b   1.000
_cell.length_c   1.000
_cell.angle_alpha   90.00
_cell.angle_beta   90.00
_cell.angle_gamma   90.00
#
_symmetry.space_group_name_H-M   'P 1'
#
loop_
_entity.id
_entity.type
_entity.pdbx_description
1 polymer ?
#
loop_
_entity_poly.entity_id
_entity_poly.type
_entity_poly.pdbx_seq_one_letter_code
_entity_poly.pdbx_strand_id
1 'polypeptide(L)'
;MRIPFAEPISPRHIHIKNRKVHLLVPVVGGEEISTDNTCKSTMALRDFFDGGAIRELNAYKNALIFDIGLLETDNPLRQEKEDRFAQIESYIEALSAMRYSYIPALNRYLEKPSNLYSIQLRPKEQNSQSRVVNPAFSLIRKNDASGMPLSPLFNAMHETFPNTRIGLPDPRLKLSRAVLSVLSESPGFEEIASVLTDKCKEHFKLDIDFTVEQQHIDALMGFGPTQPATTENYIDALLGKCAPDMWVTIPKPASPFYSLPAAMPVNERTERLSIITQFFLSHLNVYCKAKGIATENFGAILDASSTLSKDLVKVISNALSLGDSVDKAICAFCNTNKVSFKLSRALNEEDVTAIQQKFECTWRIITATKENPYFDDLILLDKEASGKAAPFVTHQGSICVNFAEIVDAIAASANPDYFASVRADFEEHPVEIPSRNEGIASEVDVDLEKLVTTINEEQIKYLPQSVQNTCRRHPDFQVRQLLQDVAKGRQDEAEALLAASETKQALLQTPGVFTDYSGRTFYCTAYEYAYWAKDRHMQRMLESHMDENTKAQMLIRIDAIEANGLRYQQNGREHCSAHFDFTPLKKALQAFVDGNDRWYRTGNWRVIRRARLAVGKAQRDVPAHVAHEYCRTDRSFYPTPSFNEMTLPRVLMYNNCETGRDGYWFPLRASDSGLGFDFAFIRDARSMLFLGGVPDCSPADIDLAAIIQLDKVRTADLTQSRENLLPPAISPSVTRQLSPSG
;
A
#
# COMPACT_ATOMS: atom_id res chain seq x y z
N MET A 1 5.01 31.03 -12.41
CA MET A 1 5.12 30.56 -11.02
C MET A 1 5.54 29.11 -11.06
N ARG A 2 6.56 28.73 -10.28
CA ARG A 2 7.09 27.37 -10.27
C ARG A 2 6.30 26.51 -9.30
N ILE A 3 5.65 25.47 -9.79
CA ILE A 3 4.75 24.59 -9.04
C ILE A 3 5.31 23.16 -9.11
N PRO A 4 5.54 22.49 -7.96
CA PRO A 4 5.91 21.09 -7.96
C PRO A 4 4.74 20.23 -8.43
N PHE A 5 5.04 19.21 -9.22
CA PHE A 5 4.05 18.20 -9.59
C PHE A 5 3.68 17.33 -8.39
N ALA A 6 2.43 16.89 -8.35
CA ALA A 6 1.91 15.97 -7.34
C ALA A 6 2.26 14.51 -7.67
N GLU A 7 2.52 14.17 -8.94
CA GLU A 7 2.90 12.82 -9.35
C GLU A 7 4.14 12.33 -8.55
N PRO A 8 4.01 11.25 -7.74
CA PRO A 8 5.10 10.82 -6.89
C PRO A 8 6.22 10.15 -7.70
N ILE A 9 7.46 10.44 -7.31
CA ILE A 9 8.66 9.83 -7.91
C ILE A 9 8.89 8.39 -7.40
N SER A 10 8.39 8.08 -6.19
CA SER A 10 8.59 6.78 -5.51
C SER A 10 7.26 6.17 -5.04
N PRO A 11 6.30 5.95 -5.96
CA PRO A 11 5.02 5.31 -5.61
C PRO A 11 5.21 3.85 -5.16
N ARG A 12 4.33 3.35 -4.29
CA ARG A 12 4.34 1.93 -3.94
C ARG A 12 3.92 1.10 -5.15
N HIS A 13 4.57 -0.04 -5.36
CA HIS A 13 4.26 -1.04 -6.40
C HIS A 13 4.43 -0.58 -7.85
N ILE A 14 4.65 0.70 -8.14
CA ILE A 14 4.63 1.23 -9.50
C ILE A 14 6.05 1.51 -9.97
N HIS A 15 6.45 0.84 -11.04
CA HIS A 15 7.66 1.11 -11.79
C HIS A 15 7.32 1.63 -13.19
N ILE A 16 8.07 2.59 -13.71
CA ILE A 16 7.91 3.13 -15.07
C ILE A 16 9.17 2.85 -15.88
N LYS A 17 8.98 2.18 -17.02
CA LYS A 17 10.03 1.87 -17.99
C LYS A 17 9.49 2.15 -19.38
N ASN A 18 10.28 2.80 -20.25
CA ASN A 18 9.89 3.08 -21.64
C ASN A 18 8.48 3.71 -21.78
N ARG A 19 8.10 4.62 -20.86
CA ARG A 19 6.76 5.24 -20.74
C ARG A 19 5.60 4.28 -20.42
N LYS A 20 5.90 3.01 -20.11
CA LYS A 20 4.93 2.02 -19.64
C LYS A 20 4.93 1.92 -18.12
N VAL A 21 3.74 1.83 -17.55
CA VAL A 21 3.52 1.58 -16.13
C VAL A 21 3.59 0.06 -15.91
N HIS A 22 4.39 -0.37 -14.95
CA HIS A 22 4.52 -1.74 -14.49
C HIS A 22 4.06 -1.80 -13.03
N LEU A 23 2.97 -2.53 -12.80
CA LEU A 23 2.48 -2.79 -11.45
C LEU A 23 3.12 -4.07 -10.89
N LEU A 24 3.91 -3.94 -9.83
CA LEU A 24 4.66 -5.01 -9.20
C LEU A 24 3.90 -5.56 -8.00
N VAL A 25 3.47 -6.81 -8.12
CA VAL A 25 2.68 -7.53 -7.12
C VAL A 25 3.62 -8.16 -6.11
N PRO A 26 3.59 -7.78 -4.82
CA PRO A 26 4.46 -8.35 -3.81
C PRO A 26 4.00 -9.77 -3.48
N VAL A 27 4.81 -10.77 -3.81
CA VAL A 27 4.54 -12.18 -3.47
C VAL A 27 4.88 -12.43 -2.02
N VAL A 28 6.02 -11.90 -1.55
CA VAL A 28 6.50 -12.03 -0.18
C VAL A 28 7.51 -10.94 0.13
N GLY A 29 7.61 -10.50 1.39
CA GLY A 29 8.70 -9.61 1.83
C GLY A 29 10.06 -10.30 1.77
N GLY A 30 11.11 -9.53 1.48
CA GLY A 30 12.49 -10.00 1.32
C GLY A 30 13.07 -9.70 -0.06
N GLU A 31 14.36 -9.97 -0.23
CA GLU A 31 15.08 -9.70 -1.49
C GLU A 31 15.71 -10.97 -2.08
N GLU A 32 16.34 -11.80 -1.25
CA GLU A 32 16.95 -13.06 -1.70
C GLU A 32 16.24 -14.29 -1.12
N ILE A 33 15.68 -14.10 0.06
CA ILE A 33 14.90 -15.08 0.79
C ILE A 33 13.71 -14.38 1.42
N SER A 34 12.57 -15.06 1.48
CA SER A 34 11.38 -14.58 2.17
C SER A 34 11.66 -14.30 3.65
N THR A 35 11.35 -13.09 4.11
CA THR A 35 11.33 -12.72 5.53
C THR A 35 9.96 -12.91 6.16
N ASP A 36 8.90 -12.87 5.33
CA ASP A 36 7.55 -13.24 5.72
C ASP A 36 7.27 -14.70 5.36
N ASN A 37 6.78 -15.50 6.30
CA ASN A 37 6.40 -16.89 6.02
C ASN A 37 5.09 -17.28 6.69
N THR A 38 4.63 -18.49 6.39
CA THR A 38 3.38 -19.07 6.91
C THR A 38 2.17 -18.14 6.76
N CYS A 39 1.60 -17.61 7.85
CA CYS A 39 0.46 -16.71 7.78
C CYS A 39 0.82 -15.32 7.25
N LYS A 40 2.05 -14.84 7.46
CA LYS A 40 2.50 -13.50 7.05
C LYS A 40 2.71 -13.39 5.55
N SER A 41 3.13 -14.46 4.88
CA SER A 41 3.34 -14.45 3.41
C SER A 41 2.05 -14.13 2.64
N THR A 42 0.90 -14.54 3.17
CA THR A 42 -0.41 -14.22 2.55
C THR A 42 -0.88 -12.79 2.82
N MET A 43 -0.35 -12.10 3.85
CA MET A 43 -0.80 -10.76 4.23
C MET A 43 -0.42 -9.71 3.19
N ALA A 44 0.82 -9.71 2.68
CA ALA A 44 1.24 -8.73 1.67
C ALA A 44 0.41 -8.84 0.38
N LEU A 45 0.17 -10.06 -0.09
CA LEU A 45 -0.69 -10.34 -1.24
C LEU A 45 -2.14 -9.93 -0.99
N ARG A 46 -2.68 -10.27 0.19
CA ARG A 46 -4.04 -9.90 0.57
C ARG A 46 -4.19 -8.39 0.65
N ASP A 47 -3.28 -7.69 1.31
CA ASP A 47 -3.30 -6.24 1.43
C ASP A 47 -3.24 -5.57 0.05
N PHE A 48 -2.45 -6.11 -0.87
CA PHE A 48 -2.39 -5.64 -2.26
C PHE A 48 -3.75 -5.76 -2.97
N PHE A 49 -4.36 -6.96 -2.98
CA PHE A 49 -5.60 -7.23 -3.73
C PHE A 49 -6.90 -6.81 -3.02
N ASP A 50 -6.94 -6.76 -1.68
CA ASP A 50 -8.08 -6.31 -0.87
C ASP A 50 -8.18 -4.77 -0.79
N GLY A 51 -7.65 -4.09 -1.80
CA GLY A 51 -7.81 -2.65 -2.01
C GLY A 51 -6.57 -1.81 -1.72
N GLY A 52 -5.46 -2.38 -1.24
CA GLY A 52 -4.21 -1.65 -1.05
C GLY A 52 -3.68 -1.06 -2.35
N ALA A 53 -3.50 -1.89 -3.39
CA ALA A 53 -3.04 -1.43 -4.70
C ALA A 53 -4.02 -0.43 -5.34
N ILE A 54 -5.33 -0.67 -5.20
CA ILE A 54 -6.36 0.24 -5.71
C ILE A 54 -6.28 1.61 -5.04
N ARG A 55 -6.01 1.69 -3.72
CA ARG A 55 -5.81 2.98 -3.04
C ARG A 55 -4.58 3.71 -3.57
N GLU A 56 -3.46 3.01 -3.72
CA GLU A 56 -2.22 3.60 -4.24
C GLU A 56 -2.39 4.11 -5.69
N LEU A 57 -3.02 3.30 -6.56
CA LEU A 57 -3.31 3.69 -7.94
C LEU A 57 -4.29 4.86 -8.03
N ASN A 58 -5.31 4.92 -7.17
CA ASN A 58 -6.21 6.07 -7.13
C ASN A 58 -5.52 7.34 -6.61
N ALA A 59 -4.61 7.22 -5.65
CA ALA A 59 -3.80 8.35 -5.20
C ALA A 59 -2.91 8.86 -6.34
N TYR A 60 -2.26 7.95 -7.08
CA TYR A 60 -1.46 8.27 -8.26
C TYR A 60 -2.30 8.91 -9.38
N LYS A 61 -3.49 8.35 -9.66
CA LYS A 61 -4.47 8.89 -10.61
C LYS A 61 -4.86 10.33 -10.26
N ASN A 62 -5.17 10.61 -8.99
CA ASN A 62 -5.54 11.95 -8.56
C ASN A 62 -4.38 12.94 -8.68
N ALA A 63 -3.15 12.49 -8.40
CA ALA A 63 -1.96 13.29 -8.63
C ALA A 63 -1.76 13.63 -10.12
N LEU A 64 -1.97 12.68 -11.02
CA LEU A 64 -1.95 12.91 -12.47
C LEU A 64 -3.03 13.88 -12.91
N ILE A 65 -4.27 13.75 -12.42
CA ILE A 65 -5.38 14.69 -12.74
C ILE A 65 -4.99 16.12 -12.38
N PHE A 66 -4.40 16.32 -11.20
CA PHE A 66 -3.92 17.62 -10.77
C PHE A 66 -2.84 18.15 -11.72
N ASP A 67 -1.81 17.35 -12.00
CA ASP A 67 -0.69 17.75 -12.85
C ASP A 67 -1.09 18.05 -14.30
N ILE A 68 -1.96 17.23 -14.89
CA ILE A 68 -2.51 17.43 -16.24
C ILE A 68 -3.28 18.75 -16.30
N GLY A 69 -4.02 19.10 -15.23
CA GLY A 69 -4.72 20.37 -15.10
C GLY A 69 -3.82 21.60 -15.06
N LEU A 70 -2.53 21.43 -14.73
CA LEU A 70 -1.53 22.51 -14.76
C LEU A 70 -0.90 22.71 -16.15
N LEU A 71 -1.11 21.77 -17.09
CA LEU A 71 -0.39 21.73 -18.36
C LEU A 71 -1.26 22.10 -19.56
N GLU A 72 -0.69 22.85 -20.48
CA GLU A 72 -1.34 23.22 -21.75
C GLU A 72 -1.49 22.00 -22.66
N THR A 73 -2.52 22.02 -23.52
CA THR A 73 -2.89 20.89 -24.40
C THR A 73 -1.80 20.46 -25.36
N ASP A 74 -0.92 21.37 -25.75
CA ASP A 74 0.20 21.14 -26.66
C ASP A 74 1.52 20.80 -25.94
N ASN A 75 1.53 20.77 -24.60
CA ASN A 75 2.73 20.45 -23.83
C ASN A 75 3.05 18.94 -23.92
N PRO A 76 4.23 18.52 -24.39
CA PRO A 76 4.59 17.10 -24.49
C PRO A 76 4.50 16.34 -23.16
N LEU A 77 4.79 17.01 -22.04
CA LEU A 77 4.69 16.42 -20.70
C LEU A 77 3.24 16.10 -20.31
N ARG A 78 2.28 16.86 -20.85
CA ARG A 78 0.86 16.58 -20.66
C ARG A 78 0.48 15.26 -21.30
N GLN A 79 0.89 15.05 -22.56
CA GLN A 79 0.64 13.80 -23.27
C GLN A 79 1.24 12.61 -22.50
N GLU A 80 2.46 12.73 -22.00
CA GLU A 80 3.09 11.67 -21.22
C GLU A 80 2.33 11.34 -19.92
N LYS A 81 1.77 12.36 -19.24
CA LYS A 81 0.95 12.16 -18.03
C LYS A 81 -0.43 11.62 -18.36
N GLU A 82 -1.05 12.02 -19.46
CA GLU A 82 -2.32 11.48 -19.97
C GLU A 82 -2.17 10.01 -20.39
N ASP A 83 -1.06 9.65 -21.03
CA ASP A 83 -0.74 8.26 -21.37
C ASP A 83 -0.59 7.40 -20.10
N ARG A 84 0.09 7.91 -19.07
CA ARG A 84 0.19 7.22 -17.77
C ARG A 84 -1.17 7.15 -17.05
N PHE A 85 -1.98 8.18 -17.14
CA PHE A 85 -3.32 8.20 -16.56
C PHE A 85 -4.19 7.07 -17.14
N ALA A 86 -4.21 6.91 -18.47
CA ALA A 86 -4.95 5.83 -19.13
C ALA A 86 -4.45 4.44 -18.68
N GLN A 87 -3.13 4.25 -18.57
CA GLN A 87 -2.52 3.01 -18.10
C GLN A 87 -2.91 2.67 -16.65
N ILE A 88 -2.94 3.66 -15.78
CA ILE A 88 -3.38 3.51 -14.38
C ILE A 88 -4.86 3.11 -14.31
N GLU A 89 -5.72 3.67 -15.16
CA GLU A 89 -7.13 3.26 -15.24
C GLU A 89 -7.27 1.80 -15.66
N SER A 90 -6.51 1.34 -16.66
CA SER A 90 -6.49 -0.08 -17.06
C SER A 90 -6.10 -1.01 -15.91
N TYR A 91 -5.13 -0.60 -15.07
CA TYR A 91 -4.76 -1.38 -13.88
C TYR A 91 -5.85 -1.40 -12.80
N ILE A 92 -6.50 -0.26 -12.53
CA ILE A 92 -7.58 -0.17 -11.54
C ILE A 92 -8.74 -1.09 -11.94
N GLU A 93 -9.12 -1.09 -13.22
CA GLU A 93 -10.17 -1.95 -13.75
C GLU A 93 -9.80 -3.44 -13.60
N ALA A 94 -8.59 -3.82 -14.04
CA ALA A 94 -8.13 -5.20 -13.98
C ALA A 94 -8.00 -5.73 -12.54
N LEU A 95 -7.48 -4.93 -11.61
CA LEU A 95 -7.40 -5.30 -10.19
C LEU A 95 -8.78 -5.51 -9.57
N SER A 96 -9.73 -4.65 -9.91
CA SER A 96 -11.10 -4.74 -9.42
C SER A 96 -11.77 -6.04 -9.88
N ALA A 97 -11.51 -6.45 -11.14
CA ALA A 97 -11.99 -7.71 -11.68
C ALA A 97 -11.32 -8.95 -11.03
N MET A 98 -10.04 -8.86 -10.66
CA MET A 98 -9.28 -9.97 -10.07
C MET A 98 -9.43 -10.17 -8.57
N ARG A 99 -10.16 -9.28 -7.88
CA ARG A 99 -10.24 -9.26 -6.40
C ARG A 99 -10.53 -10.62 -5.76
N TYR A 100 -11.29 -11.49 -6.43
CA TYR A 100 -11.67 -12.81 -5.92
C TYR A 100 -11.01 -13.99 -6.66
N SER A 101 -10.17 -13.74 -7.68
CA SER A 101 -9.54 -14.77 -8.51
C SER A 101 -8.00 -14.80 -8.42
N TYR A 102 -7.39 -13.85 -7.71
CA TYR A 102 -5.93 -13.68 -7.71
C TYR A 102 -5.15 -14.86 -7.10
N ILE A 103 -5.63 -15.52 -6.04
CA ILE A 103 -4.93 -16.67 -5.43
C ILE A 103 -4.81 -17.85 -6.42
N PRO A 104 -5.89 -18.34 -7.06
CA PRO A 104 -5.78 -19.35 -8.10
C PRO A 104 -4.89 -18.94 -9.28
N ALA A 105 -4.94 -17.68 -9.69
CA ALA A 105 -4.13 -17.17 -10.80
C ALA A 105 -2.64 -17.20 -10.47
N LEU A 106 -2.27 -16.70 -9.28
CA LEU A 106 -0.89 -16.71 -8.79
C LEU A 106 -0.37 -18.13 -8.57
N ASN A 107 -1.16 -19.03 -7.96
CA ASN A 107 -0.73 -20.42 -7.75
C ASN A 107 -0.44 -21.13 -9.07
N ARG A 108 -1.30 -20.96 -10.09
CA ARG A 108 -1.06 -21.52 -11.44
C ARG A 108 0.21 -20.94 -12.06
N TYR A 109 0.54 -19.69 -11.75
CA TYR A 109 1.78 -19.08 -12.22
C TYR A 109 3.00 -19.64 -11.49
N LEU A 110 2.94 -19.80 -10.16
CA LEU A 110 3.98 -20.37 -9.32
C LEU A 110 4.26 -21.86 -9.60
N GLU A 111 3.31 -22.59 -10.19
CA GLU A 111 3.53 -23.97 -10.66
C GLU A 111 4.53 -24.05 -11.82
N LYS A 112 4.70 -22.97 -12.58
CA LYS A 112 5.61 -22.92 -13.73
C LYS A 112 7.07 -22.83 -13.26
N PRO A 113 8.02 -23.44 -13.99
CA PRO A 113 9.44 -23.21 -13.76
C PRO A 113 9.78 -21.72 -13.86
N SER A 114 10.52 -21.21 -12.87
CA SER A 114 10.94 -19.80 -12.80
C SER A 114 12.20 -19.68 -11.93
N ASN A 115 12.68 -18.45 -11.73
CA ASN A 115 13.76 -18.12 -10.81
C ASN A 115 13.31 -18.06 -9.33
N LEU A 116 12.06 -18.40 -9.02
CA LEU A 116 11.54 -18.41 -7.65
C LEU A 116 11.31 -19.84 -7.18
N TYR A 117 11.93 -20.21 -6.06
CA TYR A 117 11.92 -21.57 -5.54
C TYR A 117 11.35 -21.61 -4.14
N SER A 118 10.20 -22.24 -3.97
CA SER A 118 9.68 -22.50 -2.63
C SER A 118 10.34 -23.73 -2.02
N ILE A 119 10.60 -23.67 -0.72
CA ILE A 119 11.15 -24.76 0.08
C ILE A 119 10.22 -25.04 1.26
N GLN A 120 10.09 -26.31 1.61
CA GLN A 120 9.25 -26.74 2.72
C GLN A 120 10.03 -27.65 3.66
N LEU A 121 10.39 -27.14 4.83
CA LEU A 121 11.11 -27.90 5.84
C LEU A 121 10.13 -28.64 6.75
N ARG A 122 10.68 -29.48 7.62
CA ARG A 122 9.96 -30.25 8.61
C ARG A 122 10.51 -29.96 10.02
N PRO A 123 10.09 -28.85 10.65
CA PRO A 123 10.32 -28.67 12.08
C PRO A 123 9.56 -29.73 12.90
N LYS A 124 9.98 -29.92 14.16
CA LYS A 124 9.24 -30.75 15.12
C LYS A 124 7.84 -30.20 15.37
N GLU A 125 7.76 -28.90 15.63
CA GLU A 125 6.50 -28.16 15.77
C GLU A 125 6.16 -27.53 14.43
N GLN A 126 5.17 -28.12 13.74
CA GLN A 126 4.82 -27.73 12.39
C GLN A 126 3.68 -26.71 12.38
N ASN A 127 3.81 -25.68 11.55
CA ASN A 127 2.75 -24.73 11.30
C ASN A 127 1.74 -25.27 10.29
N SER A 128 0.48 -25.40 10.73
CA SER A 128 -0.64 -25.90 9.92
C SER A 128 -1.06 -24.97 8.77
N GLN A 129 -0.64 -23.70 8.82
CA GLN A 129 -0.88 -22.68 7.80
C GLN A 129 0.18 -22.68 6.69
N SER A 130 1.22 -23.50 6.80
CA SER A 130 2.20 -23.61 5.71
C SER A 130 1.53 -24.17 4.45
N ARG A 131 1.70 -23.44 3.35
CA ARG A 131 1.07 -23.68 2.04
C ARG A 131 2.11 -23.39 0.97
N VAL A 132 2.75 -24.43 0.46
CA VAL A 132 3.79 -24.32 -0.56
C VAL A 132 3.30 -24.92 -1.87
N VAL A 133 3.50 -24.19 -2.96
CA VAL A 133 3.19 -24.65 -4.33
C VAL A 133 4.47 -25.21 -4.94
N ASN A 134 4.41 -26.44 -5.44
CA ASN A 134 5.51 -27.11 -6.16
C ASN A 134 6.92 -26.90 -5.56
N PRO A 135 7.16 -27.29 -4.28
CA PRO A 135 8.43 -27.01 -3.61
C PRO A 135 9.61 -27.65 -4.34
N ALA A 136 10.69 -26.88 -4.52
CA ALA A 136 11.97 -27.40 -5.03
C ALA A 136 12.59 -28.41 -4.06
N PHE A 137 12.42 -28.18 -2.75
CA PHE A 137 12.84 -29.08 -1.69
C PHE A 137 11.69 -29.25 -0.69
N SER A 138 11.37 -30.50 -0.33
CA SER A 138 10.36 -30.81 0.69
C SER A 138 10.60 -32.15 1.37
N LEU A 139 10.25 -32.24 2.65
CA LEU A 139 10.19 -33.50 3.40
C LEU A 139 8.77 -33.94 3.71
N ILE A 140 8.60 -35.21 4.07
CA ILE A 140 7.35 -35.79 4.54
C ILE A 140 6.99 -35.17 5.90
N ARG A 141 5.98 -34.31 5.88
CA ARG A 141 5.46 -33.61 7.06
C ARG A 141 4.44 -34.40 7.88
N LYS A 142 3.90 -35.48 7.31
CA LYS A 142 2.90 -36.32 7.97
C LYS A 142 3.50 -37.11 9.13
N ASN A 143 2.64 -37.41 10.10
CA ASN A 143 2.90 -38.36 11.17
C ASN A 143 1.99 -39.59 10.97
N ASP A 144 2.37 -40.72 11.54
CA ASP A 144 1.50 -41.89 11.62
C ASP A 144 0.37 -41.69 12.66
N ALA A 145 -0.49 -42.71 12.81
CA ALA A 145 -1.62 -42.66 13.74
C ALA A 145 -1.19 -42.53 15.22
N SER A 146 0.06 -42.87 15.56
CA SER A 146 0.63 -42.72 16.90
C SER A 146 1.30 -41.36 17.12
N GLY A 147 1.34 -40.51 16.10
CA GLY A 147 2.00 -39.21 16.13
C GLY A 147 3.49 -39.27 15.81
N MET A 148 4.03 -40.43 15.40
CA MET A 148 5.44 -40.57 15.03
C MET A 148 5.69 -39.97 13.63
N PRO A 149 6.78 -39.20 13.44
CA PRO A 149 7.14 -38.65 12.14
C PRO A 149 7.32 -39.72 11.07
N LEU A 150 6.77 -39.50 9.88
CA LEU A 150 6.95 -40.41 8.75
C LEU A 150 8.19 -40.11 7.89
N SER A 151 8.87 -38.97 8.09
CA SER A 151 10.09 -38.61 7.33
C SER A 151 11.31 -39.39 7.83
N PRO A 152 11.91 -40.27 7.01
CA PRO A 152 13.14 -40.96 7.38
C PRO A 152 14.32 -40.03 7.66
N LEU A 153 14.46 -38.92 6.91
CA LEU A 153 15.55 -37.98 7.15
C LEU A 153 15.41 -37.30 8.52
N PHE A 154 14.20 -36.82 8.84
CA PHE A 154 13.91 -36.23 10.13
C PHE A 154 14.18 -37.22 11.27
N ASN A 155 13.70 -38.45 11.14
CA ASN A 155 13.92 -39.49 12.14
C ASN A 155 15.41 -39.80 12.35
N ALA A 156 16.19 -39.93 11.27
CA ALA A 156 17.63 -40.18 11.36
C ALA A 156 18.36 -39.04 12.09
N MET A 157 18.02 -37.78 11.81
CA MET A 157 18.56 -36.61 12.51
C MET A 157 18.23 -36.63 14.01
N HIS A 158 16.97 -36.90 14.36
CA HIS A 158 16.53 -36.94 15.76
C HIS A 158 17.01 -38.18 16.53
N GLU A 159 17.44 -39.23 15.84
CA GLU A 159 18.11 -40.40 16.42
C GLU A 159 19.61 -40.11 16.69
N THR A 160 20.28 -39.40 15.78
CA THR A 160 21.75 -39.26 15.79
C THR A 160 22.26 -37.99 16.49
N PHE A 161 21.63 -36.83 16.23
CA PHE A 161 22.10 -35.55 16.73
C PHE A 161 22.08 -35.37 18.27
N PRO A 162 21.18 -36.01 19.05
CA PRO A 162 21.26 -35.94 20.50
C PRO A 162 22.62 -36.39 21.07
N ASN A 163 23.24 -37.38 20.41
CA ASN A 163 24.51 -37.98 20.81
C ASN A 163 25.72 -37.37 20.10
N THR A 164 25.50 -36.46 19.14
CA THR A 164 26.57 -35.81 18.38
C THR A 164 27.25 -34.77 19.26
N ARG A 165 28.58 -34.87 19.40
CA ARG A 165 29.40 -33.83 20.02
C ARG A 165 29.71 -32.79 18.95
N ILE A 166 29.57 -31.51 19.26
CA ILE A 166 30.00 -30.44 18.35
C ILE A 166 31.45 -30.12 18.74
N GLY A 167 32.40 -30.61 17.96
CA GLY A 167 33.79 -30.18 18.05
C GLY A 167 33.84 -28.74 17.57
N LEU A 168 34.08 -27.78 18.48
CA LEU A 168 34.30 -26.40 18.07
C LEU A 168 35.43 -26.39 17.04
N PRO A 169 35.26 -25.73 15.87
CA PRO A 169 36.34 -25.58 14.92
C PRO A 169 37.47 -24.85 15.63
N ASP A 170 38.54 -25.58 15.95
CA ASP A 170 39.75 -25.04 16.54
C ASP A 170 40.78 -24.95 15.41
N PRO A 171 41.00 -23.74 14.84
CA PRO A 171 41.95 -23.53 13.76
C PRO A 171 43.36 -24.00 14.14
N ARG A 172 43.72 -23.92 15.43
CA ARG A 172 45.02 -24.36 15.95
C ARG A 172 45.11 -25.88 15.91
N LEU A 173 44.13 -26.58 16.48
CA LEU A 173 44.08 -28.04 16.44
C LEU A 173 44.02 -28.59 15.00
N LYS A 174 43.30 -27.90 14.12
CA LYS A 174 43.23 -28.25 12.68
C LYS A 174 44.59 -28.13 12.01
N LEU A 175 45.30 -27.02 12.23
CA LEU A 175 46.66 -26.83 11.71
C LEU A 175 47.62 -27.86 12.29
N SER A 176 47.62 -28.07 13.61
CA SER A 176 48.49 -29.02 14.29
C SER A 176 48.29 -30.44 13.74
N ARG A 177 47.05 -30.90 13.54
CA ARG A 177 46.78 -32.21 12.93
C ARG A 177 47.27 -32.30 11.49
N ALA A 178 47.06 -31.26 10.68
CA ALA A 178 47.46 -31.23 9.28
C ALA A 178 48.99 -31.19 9.10
N VAL A 179 49.70 -30.59 10.05
CA VAL A 179 51.16 -30.58 10.12
C VAL A 179 51.67 -31.95 10.58
N LEU A 180 51.16 -32.46 11.71
CA LEU A 180 51.58 -33.74 12.28
C LEU A 180 51.31 -34.94 11.36
N SER A 181 50.28 -34.88 10.51
CA SER A 181 49.97 -35.97 9.57
C SER A 181 50.93 -36.07 8.37
N VAL A 182 51.77 -35.06 8.15
CA VAL A 182 52.69 -34.98 7.01
C VAL A 182 54.17 -35.05 7.44
N LEU A 183 54.46 -34.75 8.70
CA LEU A 183 55.83 -34.83 9.24
C LEU A 183 56.35 -36.28 9.30
N SER A 184 57.66 -36.44 9.13
CA SER A 184 58.37 -37.70 9.33
C SER A 184 58.36 -38.16 10.80
N GLU A 185 58.74 -39.42 11.09
CA GLU A 185 58.73 -39.98 12.47
C GLU A 185 59.68 -39.26 13.44
N SER A 186 60.63 -38.46 12.95
CA SER A 186 61.56 -37.66 13.77
C SER A 186 61.98 -36.41 12.98
N PRO A 187 61.06 -35.43 12.85
CA PRO A 187 61.24 -34.32 11.92
C PRO A 187 62.27 -33.33 12.47
N GLY A 188 63.13 -32.83 11.58
CA GLY A 188 64.05 -31.74 11.92
C GLY A 188 63.30 -30.40 12.09
N PHE A 189 63.91 -29.43 12.77
CA PHE A 189 63.29 -28.13 13.00
C PHE A 189 62.93 -27.38 11.70
N GLU A 190 63.79 -27.45 10.68
CA GLU A 190 63.54 -26.86 9.35
C GLU A 190 62.35 -27.52 8.62
N GLU A 191 62.19 -28.83 8.77
CA GLU A 191 61.05 -29.57 8.20
C GLU A 191 59.74 -29.10 8.85
N ILE A 192 59.72 -28.93 10.18
CA ILE A 192 58.57 -28.42 10.92
C ILE A 192 58.19 -27.01 10.43
N ALA A 193 59.17 -26.11 10.28
CA ALA A 193 58.95 -24.74 9.80
C ALA A 193 58.42 -24.70 8.35
N SER A 194 58.97 -25.53 7.46
CA SER A 194 58.51 -25.63 6.06
C SER A 194 57.08 -26.17 5.98
N VAL A 195 56.77 -27.27 6.66
CA VAL A 195 55.43 -27.87 6.66
C VAL A 195 54.40 -26.91 7.28
N LEU A 196 54.76 -26.17 8.33
CA LEU A 196 53.91 -25.12 8.88
C LEU A 196 53.61 -24.01 7.87
N THR A 197 54.62 -23.54 7.15
CA THR A 197 54.47 -22.52 6.09
C THR A 197 53.48 -23.00 5.03
N ASP A 198 53.67 -24.21 4.51
CA ASP A 198 52.81 -24.80 3.48
C ASP A 198 51.37 -24.98 3.98
N LYS A 199 51.19 -25.51 5.19
CA LYS A 199 49.86 -25.77 5.75
C LYS A 199 49.12 -24.49 6.15
N CYS A 200 49.82 -23.46 6.61
CA CYS A 200 49.23 -22.13 6.82
C CYS A 200 48.70 -21.53 5.51
N LYS A 201 49.49 -21.62 4.43
CA LYS A 201 49.11 -21.14 3.10
C LYS A 201 47.97 -21.95 2.49
N GLU A 202 48.01 -23.27 2.63
CA GLU A 202 46.98 -24.18 2.12
C GLU A 202 45.62 -23.93 2.80
N HIS A 203 45.59 -23.96 4.13
CA HIS A 203 44.35 -23.99 4.92
C HIS A 203 43.78 -22.62 5.28
N PHE A 204 44.63 -21.59 5.43
CA PHE A 204 44.21 -20.26 5.86
C PHE A 204 44.51 -19.15 4.85
N LYS A 205 45.17 -19.48 3.73
CA LYS A 205 45.63 -18.50 2.73
C LYS A 205 46.53 -17.41 3.34
N LEU A 206 47.24 -17.75 4.41
CA LEU A 206 48.17 -16.88 5.11
C LEU A 206 49.60 -17.25 4.70
N ASP A 207 50.35 -16.28 4.19
CA ASP A 207 51.78 -16.43 3.91
C ASP A 207 52.55 -16.00 5.16
N ILE A 208 52.92 -16.99 5.98
CA ILE A 208 53.60 -16.77 7.27
C ILE A 208 55.00 -17.33 7.15
N ASP A 209 55.98 -16.47 7.42
CA ASP A 209 57.39 -16.84 7.45
C ASP A 209 57.75 -17.45 8.82
N PHE A 210 58.05 -18.74 8.84
CA PHE A 210 58.54 -19.46 10.03
C PHE A 210 60.06 -19.65 10.02
N THR A 211 60.80 -18.94 9.17
CA THR A 211 62.26 -19.07 9.05
C THR A 211 62.97 -18.39 10.23
N VAL A 212 63.11 -19.13 11.33
CA VAL A 212 63.85 -18.71 12.54
C VAL A 212 64.89 -19.76 12.91
N GLU A 213 65.96 -19.36 13.60
CA GLU A 213 66.99 -20.31 14.04
C GLU A 213 66.51 -21.16 15.22
N GLN A 214 66.73 -22.48 15.17
CA GLN A 214 66.33 -23.41 16.23
C GLN A 214 66.90 -23.00 17.60
N GLN A 215 68.16 -22.56 17.64
CA GLN A 215 68.83 -22.10 18.88
C GLN A 215 68.11 -20.90 19.52
N HIS A 216 67.50 -20.03 18.71
CA HIS A 216 66.74 -18.89 19.20
C HIS A 216 65.43 -19.33 19.88
N ILE A 217 64.74 -20.32 19.30
CA ILE A 217 63.53 -20.90 19.90
C ILE A 217 63.87 -21.70 21.15
N ASP A 218 64.93 -22.49 21.13
CA ASP A 218 65.38 -23.27 22.28
C ASP A 218 65.71 -22.35 23.48
N ALA A 219 66.44 -21.26 23.24
CA ALA A 219 66.76 -20.28 24.28
C ALA A 219 65.50 -19.54 24.80
N LEU A 220 64.55 -19.22 23.91
CA LEU A 220 63.33 -18.51 24.26
C LEU A 220 62.37 -19.37 25.10
N MET A 221 62.27 -20.66 24.78
CA MET A 221 61.35 -21.60 25.42
C MET A 221 61.99 -22.40 26.56
N GLY A 222 63.31 -22.29 26.73
CA GLY A 222 64.07 -23.04 27.73
C GLY A 222 64.30 -24.52 27.37
N PHE A 223 64.26 -24.86 26.08
CA PHE A 223 64.53 -26.21 25.62
C PHE A 223 66.02 -26.51 25.73
N GLY A 224 66.35 -27.72 26.18
CA GLY A 224 67.74 -28.11 26.38
C GLY A 224 67.90 -29.57 26.81
N PRO A 225 69.13 -30.00 27.11
CA PRO A 225 69.42 -31.41 27.41
C PRO A 225 68.64 -31.98 28.60
N THR A 226 68.22 -31.11 29.52
CA THR A 226 67.44 -31.46 30.72
C THR A 226 65.93 -31.40 30.51
N GLN A 227 65.46 -30.77 29.42
CA GLN A 227 64.06 -30.69 28.99
C GLN A 227 64.00 -30.71 27.45
N PRO A 228 64.08 -31.90 26.82
CA PRO A 228 64.04 -32.03 25.37
C PRO A 228 62.66 -31.62 24.84
N ALA A 229 62.63 -30.78 23.82
CA ALA A 229 61.41 -30.35 23.15
C ALA A 229 60.79 -31.50 22.35
N THR A 230 59.47 -31.62 22.39
CA THR A 230 58.73 -32.45 21.43
C THR A 230 58.48 -31.69 20.13
N THR A 231 58.14 -32.41 19.05
CA THR A 231 57.67 -31.82 17.79
C THR A 231 56.51 -30.84 18.01
N GLU A 232 55.57 -31.19 18.90
CA GLU A 232 54.45 -30.33 19.27
C GLU A 232 54.92 -29.06 19.99
N ASN A 233 55.94 -29.14 20.84
CA ASN A 233 56.52 -27.98 21.49
C ASN A 233 57.15 -27.01 20.49
N TYR A 234 57.82 -27.52 19.45
CA TYR A 234 58.36 -26.68 18.38
C TYR A 234 57.28 -26.05 17.51
N ILE A 235 56.21 -26.80 17.18
CA ILE A 235 55.06 -26.25 16.46
C ILE A 235 54.43 -25.10 17.24
N ASP A 236 54.16 -25.30 18.52
CA ASP A 236 53.55 -24.27 19.38
C ASP A 236 54.47 -23.05 19.56
N ALA A 237 55.78 -23.26 19.71
CA ALA A 237 56.76 -22.19 19.85
C ALA A 237 56.89 -21.36 18.57
N LEU A 238 56.91 -22.00 17.40
CA LEU A 238 56.95 -21.34 16.10
C LEU A 238 55.69 -20.51 15.84
N LEU A 239 54.51 -21.07 16.13
CA LEU A 239 53.24 -20.35 16.02
C LEU A 239 53.16 -19.17 16.99
N GLY A 240 53.58 -19.36 18.24
CA GLY A 240 53.59 -18.28 19.24
C GLY A 240 54.56 -17.14 18.91
N LYS A 241 55.70 -17.47 18.28
CA LYS A 241 56.74 -16.49 17.93
C LYS A 241 56.47 -15.75 16.62
N CYS A 242 56.14 -16.50 15.57
CA CYS A 242 56.07 -15.97 14.21
C CYS A 242 54.64 -15.58 13.79
N ALA A 243 53.63 -16.09 14.50
CA ALA A 243 52.23 -15.92 14.15
C ALA A 243 51.33 -15.55 15.37
N PRO A 244 51.72 -14.61 16.25
CA PRO A 244 51.00 -14.36 17.52
C PRO A 244 49.55 -13.90 17.32
N ASP A 245 49.28 -13.15 16.24
CA ASP A 245 47.95 -12.60 15.94
C ASP A 245 47.16 -13.43 14.90
N MET A 246 47.71 -14.56 14.44
CA MET A 246 47.09 -15.41 13.42
C MET A 246 45.68 -15.86 13.81
N TRP A 247 45.50 -16.20 15.09
CA TRP A 247 44.21 -16.70 15.58
C TRP A 247 43.15 -15.62 15.75
N VAL A 248 43.57 -14.35 15.78
CA VAL A 248 42.68 -13.18 15.84
C VAL A 248 42.31 -12.71 14.42
N THR A 249 43.18 -12.94 13.45
CA THR A 249 43.03 -12.50 12.06
C THR A 249 42.31 -13.51 11.17
N ILE A 250 42.33 -14.81 11.50
CA ILE A 250 41.50 -15.82 10.81
C ILE A 250 40.02 -15.50 11.08
N PRO A 251 39.22 -15.18 10.04
CA PRO A 251 37.79 -15.00 10.22
C PRO A 251 37.22 -16.30 10.80
N LYS A 252 36.56 -16.24 11.96
CA LYS A 252 35.85 -17.41 12.49
C LYS A 252 34.89 -17.88 11.40
N PRO A 253 35.02 -19.11 10.87
CA PRO A 253 34.05 -19.61 9.92
C PRO A 253 32.78 -19.89 10.70
N ALA A 254 31.88 -18.92 10.77
CA ALA A 254 30.59 -19.11 11.41
C ALA A 254 29.65 -19.79 10.43
N SER A 255 30.04 -20.98 9.94
CA SER A 255 29.09 -21.90 9.32
C SER A 255 27.96 -22.09 10.34
N PRO A 256 26.69 -21.92 9.94
CA PRO A 256 25.53 -22.05 10.82
C PRO A 256 25.54 -23.32 11.69
N PHE A 257 26.14 -24.41 11.21
CA PHE A 257 26.30 -25.66 11.95
C PHE A 257 27.07 -25.52 13.28
N TYR A 258 27.98 -24.55 13.37
CA TYR A 258 28.81 -24.29 14.56
C TYR A 258 28.36 -23.05 15.36
N SER A 259 27.24 -22.42 14.99
CA SER A 259 26.75 -21.21 15.67
C SER A 259 25.93 -21.49 16.94
N LEU A 260 25.82 -22.76 17.35
CA LEU A 260 24.98 -23.18 18.48
C LEU A 260 25.72 -23.02 19.83
N PRO A 261 25.10 -22.40 20.85
CA PRO A 261 25.69 -22.28 22.19
C PRO A 261 25.97 -23.63 22.83
N ALA A 262 27.13 -23.78 23.48
CA ALA A 262 27.52 -25.01 24.17
C ALA A 262 26.53 -25.41 25.30
N ALA A 263 25.89 -24.43 25.95
CA ALA A 263 24.92 -24.64 27.02
C ALA A 263 23.49 -24.95 26.54
N MET A 264 23.26 -25.05 25.22
CA MET A 264 21.93 -25.31 24.66
C MET A 264 21.42 -26.71 25.05
N PRO A 265 20.16 -26.85 25.52
CA PRO A 265 19.55 -28.14 25.82
C PRO A 265 19.61 -29.10 24.63
N VAL A 266 19.82 -30.40 24.90
CA VAL A 266 20.04 -31.42 23.85
C VAL A 266 18.88 -31.48 22.85
N ASN A 267 17.64 -31.38 23.33
CA ASN A 267 16.44 -31.37 22.49
C ASN A 267 16.37 -30.15 21.57
N GLU A 268 16.66 -28.95 22.08
CA GLU A 268 16.68 -27.72 21.29
C GLU A 268 17.85 -27.72 20.30
N ARG A 269 19.03 -28.17 20.72
CA ARG A 269 20.21 -28.33 19.87
C ARG A 269 19.92 -29.29 18.71
N THR A 270 19.27 -30.41 19.00
CA THR A 270 18.87 -31.42 18.01
C THR A 270 17.92 -30.80 16.98
N GLU A 271 16.90 -30.08 17.43
CA GLU A 271 15.95 -29.40 16.54
C GLU A 271 16.66 -28.36 15.65
N ARG A 272 17.52 -27.52 16.23
CA ARG A 272 18.24 -26.51 15.45
C ARG A 272 19.18 -27.12 14.43
N LEU A 273 19.94 -28.17 14.79
CA LEU A 273 20.79 -28.89 13.84
C LEU A 273 19.97 -29.55 12.72
N SER A 274 18.79 -30.10 13.06
CA SER A 274 17.84 -30.63 12.10
C SER A 274 17.42 -29.56 11.10
N ILE A 275 16.99 -28.37 11.57
CA ILE A 275 16.59 -27.26 10.69
C ILE A 275 17.76 -26.75 9.84
N ILE A 276 18.94 -26.54 10.42
CA ILE A 276 20.13 -26.08 9.68
C ILE A 276 20.49 -27.07 8.57
N THR A 277 20.44 -28.38 8.86
CA THR A 277 20.70 -29.45 7.88
C THR A 277 19.70 -29.39 6.73
N GLN A 278 18.40 -29.33 7.04
CA GLN A 278 17.35 -29.25 6.02
C GLN A 278 17.46 -27.99 5.18
N PHE A 279 17.83 -26.86 5.79
CA PHE A 279 18.00 -25.59 5.12
C PHE A 279 19.24 -25.55 4.21
N PHE A 280 20.34 -26.20 4.60
CA PHE A 280 21.49 -26.38 3.72
C PHE A 280 21.15 -27.26 2.52
N LEU A 281 20.47 -28.40 2.77
CA LEU A 281 20.04 -29.31 1.71
C LEU A 281 19.08 -28.63 0.72
N SER A 282 18.22 -27.73 1.20
CA SER A 282 17.33 -26.96 0.33
C SER A 282 18.11 -25.98 -0.57
N HIS A 283 19.15 -25.31 -0.05
CA HIS A 283 20.04 -24.45 -0.85
C HIS A 283 20.81 -25.25 -1.91
N LEU A 284 21.37 -26.39 -1.52
CA LEU A 284 22.02 -27.31 -2.44
C LEU A 284 21.06 -27.74 -3.57
N ASN A 285 19.83 -28.13 -3.22
CA ASN A 285 18.82 -28.52 -4.20
C ASN A 285 18.44 -27.38 -5.14
N VAL A 286 18.17 -26.19 -4.60
CA VAL A 286 17.79 -25.01 -5.40
C VAL A 286 18.92 -24.62 -6.33
N TYR A 287 20.17 -24.64 -5.86
CA TYR A 287 21.33 -24.40 -6.72
C TYR A 287 21.42 -25.41 -7.87
N CYS A 288 21.28 -26.71 -7.56
CA CYS A 288 21.31 -27.75 -8.59
C CYS A 288 20.19 -27.57 -9.61
N LYS A 289 19.01 -27.15 -9.17
CA LYS A 289 17.85 -26.88 -10.04
C LYS A 289 18.06 -25.67 -10.93
N ALA A 290 18.52 -24.55 -10.36
CA ALA A 290 18.84 -23.32 -11.07
C ALA A 290 19.93 -23.51 -12.14
N LYS A 291 20.96 -24.32 -11.84
CA LYS A 291 22.05 -24.62 -12.77
C LYS A 291 21.78 -25.79 -13.72
N GLY A 292 20.57 -26.38 -13.68
CA GLY A 292 20.22 -27.54 -14.52
C GLY A 292 21.06 -28.80 -14.22
N ILE A 293 21.66 -28.89 -13.04
CA ILE A 293 22.44 -30.05 -12.57
C ILE A 293 21.50 -31.19 -12.16
N ALA A 294 20.37 -30.87 -11.52
CA ALA A 294 19.34 -31.83 -11.15
C ALA A 294 17.97 -31.15 -11.08
N THR A 295 16.90 -31.84 -11.47
CA THR A 295 15.52 -31.33 -11.38
C THR A 295 14.73 -31.90 -10.19
N GLU A 296 15.28 -32.92 -9.54
CA GLU A 296 14.62 -33.69 -8.49
C GLU A 296 14.53 -32.92 -7.17
N ASN A 297 13.64 -33.40 -6.30
CA ASN A 297 13.51 -32.94 -4.93
C ASN A 297 14.32 -33.88 -4.01
N PHE A 298 15.47 -33.39 -3.54
CA PHE A 298 16.44 -34.12 -2.73
C PHE A 298 15.85 -34.52 -1.37
N GLY A 299 14.94 -33.72 -0.82
CA GLY A 299 14.21 -34.08 0.39
C GLY A 299 13.35 -35.33 0.17
N ALA A 300 12.62 -35.39 -0.95
CA ALA A 300 11.84 -36.56 -1.32
C ALA A 300 12.72 -37.80 -1.59
N ILE A 301 13.90 -37.62 -2.21
CA ILE A 301 14.87 -38.71 -2.42
C ILE A 301 15.36 -39.27 -1.08
N LEU A 302 15.73 -38.41 -0.14
CA LEU A 302 16.19 -38.81 1.19
C LEU A 302 15.07 -39.49 1.98
N ASP A 303 13.84 -38.98 1.89
CA ASP A 303 12.70 -39.60 2.57
C ASP A 303 12.20 -40.89 1.91
N ALA A 304 12.58 -41.17 0.67
CA ALA A 304 12.32 -42.46 0.02
C ALA A 304 13.28 -43.57 0.48
N SER A 305 14.41 -43.24 1.14
CA SER A 305 15.43 -44.20 1.54
C SER A 305 15.95 -43.94 2.95
N SER A 306 15.49 -44.76 3.91
CA SER A 306 15.96 -44.70 5.29
C SER A 306 17.48 -44.94 5.42
N THR A 307 18.03 -45.83 4.61
CA THR A 307 19.48 -46.10 4.58
C THR A 307 20.25 -44.85 4.13
N LEU A 308 19.87 -44.25 3.00
CA LEU A 308 20.54 -43.05 2.48
C LEU A 308 20.46 -41.88 3.48
N SER A 309 19.31 -41.70 4.12
CA SER A 309 19.12 -40.72 5.19
C SER A 309 20.05 -40.95 6.38
N LYS A 310 20.15 -42.19 6.89
CA LYS A 310 21.03 -42.54 8.00
C LYS A 310 22.51 -42.32 7.66
N ASP A 311 22.92 -42.70 6.45
CA ASP A 311 24.30 -42.51 5.99
C ASP A 311 24.66 -41.03 5.89
N LEU A 312 23.77 -40.19 5.34
CA LEU A 312 23.97 -38.74 5.29
C LEU A 312 24.12 -38.15 6.69
N VAL A 313 23.20 -38.48 7.60
CA VAL A 313 23.22 -37.95 8.98
C VAL A 313 24.48 -38.40 9.73
N LYS A 314 24.96 -39.62 9.48
CA LYS A 314 26.24 -40.10 10.03
C LYS A 314 27.42 -39.29 9.51
N VAL A 315 27.46 -38.97 8.21
CA VAL A 315 28.49 -38.08 7.62
C VAL A 315 28.48 -36.72 8.30
N ILE A 316 27.29 -36.14 8.50
CA ILE A 316 27.12 -34.84 9.18
C ILE A 316 27.59 -34.93 10.63
N SER A 317 27.18 -35.96 11.38
CA SER A 317 27.55 -36.16 12.78
C SER A 317 29.06 -36.32 12.96
N ASN A 318 29.72 -37.04 12.04
CA ASN A 318 31.17 -37.19 12.03
C ASN A 318 31.87 -35.86 11.78
N ALA A 319 31.45 -35.10 10.76
CA ALA A 319 32.04 -33.79 10.46
C ALA A 319 31.87 -32.80 11.64
N LEU A 320 30.67 -32.76 12.24
CA LEU A 320 30.39 -31.99 13.46
C LEU A 320 31.31 -32.37 14.62
N SER A 321 31.52 -33.67 14.85
CA SER A 321 32.36 -34.18 15.94
C SER A 321 33.84 -33.88 15.76
N LEU A 322 34.30 -33.83 14.50
CA LEU A 322 35.69 -33.54 14.15
C LEU A 322 35.99 -32.03 14.04
N GLY A 323 34.96 -31.18 13.91
CA GLY A 323 35.10 -29.75 13.63
C GLY A 323 35.42 -29.46 12.16
N ASP A 324 35.04 -30.35 11.25
CA ASP A 324 35.28 -30.24 9.80
C ASP A 324 34.19 -29.44 9.07
N SER A 325 34.36 -29.17 7.77
CA SER A 325 33.31 -28.49 7.00
C SER A 325 32.14 -29.44 6.70
N VAL A 326 31.05 -29.28 7.47
CA VAL A 326 29.79 -30.03 7.28
C VAL A 326 29.24 -29.82 5.88
N ASP A 327 29.23 -28.57 5.40
CA ASP A 327 28.74 -28.18 4.08
C ASP A 327 29.48 -28.94 2.95
N LYS A 328 30.82 -29.02 3.01
CA LYS A 328 31.64 -29.79 2.06
C LYS A 328 31.36 -31.28 2.16
N ALA A 329 31.19 -31.80 3.38
CA ALA A 329 30.89 -33.22 3.60
C ALA A 329 29.54 -33.63 2.98
N ILE A 330 28.51 -32.78 3.11
CA ILE A 330 27.19 -33.02 2.48
C ILE A 330 27.33 -33.01 0.95
N CYS A 331 28.04 -32.03 0.37
CA CYS A 331 28.24 -31.98 -1.09
C CYS A 331 29.01 -33.21 -1.60
N ALA A 332 30.07 -33.64 -0.89
CA ALA A 332 30.82 -34.85 -1.22
C ALA A 332 29.97 -36.12 -1.12
N PHE A 333 29.05 -36.19 -0.14
CA PHE A 333 28.08 -37.27 -0.03
C PHE A 333 27.15 -37.32 -1.25
N CYS A 334 26.62 -36.17 -1.70
CA CYS A 334 25.78 -36.11 -2.90
C CYS A 334 26.56 -36.50 -4.16
N ASN A 335 27.83 -36.12 -4.29
CA ASN A 335 28.70 -36.55 -5.39
C ASN A 335 28.92 -38.07 -5.40
N THR A 336 29.15 -38.67 -4.22
CA THR A 336 29.31 -40.12 -4.07
C THR A 336 28.02 -40.86 -4.44
N ASN A 337 26.86 -40.26 -4.12
CA ASN A 337 25.53 -40.77 -4.40
C ASN A 337 24.89 -40.13 -5.65
N LYS A 338 25.71 -39.68 -6.61
CA LYS A 338 25.28 -38.93 -7.80
C LYS A 338 24.08 -39.54 -8.54
N VAL A 339 24.06 -40.88 -8.67
CA VAL A 339 22.97 -41.61 -9.35
C VAL A 339 21.65 -41.47 -8.59
N SER A 340 21.69 -41.61 -7.26
CA SER A 340 20.50 -41.48 -6.39
C SER A 340 19.93 -40.06 -6.43
N PHE A 341 20.79 -39.04 -6.43
CA PHE A 341 20.41 -37.63 -6.53
C PHE A 341 20.14 -37.16 -7.97
N LYS A 342 20.32 -38.05 -8.96
CA LYS A 342 20.20 -37.77 -10.40
C LYS A 342 20.97 -36.52 -10.85
N LEU A 343 22.17 -36.30 -10.30
CA LEU A 343 23.00 -35.19 -10.75
C LEU A 343 23.54 -35.50 -12.15
N SER A 344 23.46 -34.55 -13.08
CA SER A 344 24.04 -34.68 -14.42
C SER A 344 25.57 -34.69 -14.37
N ARG A 345 26.16 -33.90 -13.47
CA ARG A 345 27.60 -33.83 -13.17
C ARG A 345 27.85 -33.80 -11.67
N ALA A 346 29.09 -34.08 -11.27
CA ALA A 346 29.51 -33.85 -9.89
C ALA A 346 29.61 -32.34 -9.61
N LEU A 347 29.37 -31.95 -8.37
CA LEU A 347 29.59 -30.61 -7.83
C LEU A 347 31.09 -30.37 -7.68
N ASN A 348 31.60 -29.30 -8.29
CA ASN A 348 32.99 -28.86 -8.19
C ASN A 348 33.18 -27.86 -7.02
N GLU A 349 34.40 -27.36 -6.83
CA GLU A 349 34.69 -26.44 -5.72
C GLU A 349 33.97 -25.08 -5.83
N GLU A 350 33.76 -24.59 -7.05
CA GLU A 350 33.01 -23.36 -7.32
C GLU A 350 31.53 -23.51 -6.94
N ASP A 351 30.89 -24.63 -7.31
CA ASP A 351 29.52 -24.94 -6.93
C ASP A 351 29.38 -24.97 -5.40
N VAL A 352 30.29 -25.67 -4.72
CA VAL A 352 30.27 -25.82 -3.26
C VAL A 352 30.42 -24.47 -2.57
N THR A 353 31.31 -23.60 -3.08
CA THR A 353 31.52 -22.27 -2.52
C THR A 353 30.30 -21.37 -2.74
N ALA A 354 29.68 -21.41 -3.92
CA ALA A 354 28.46 -20.64 -4.21
C ALA A 354 27.29 -21.07 -3.31
N ILE A 355 27.10 -22.38 -3.10
CA ILE A 355 26.06 -22.93 -2.20
C ILE A 355 26.31 -22.47 -0.76
N GLN A 356 27.55 -22.57 -0.28
CA GLN A 356 27.93 -22.16 1.07
C GLN A 356 27.67 -20.67 1.30
N GLN A 357 28.15 -19.80 0.41
CA GLN A 357 27.97 -18.37 0.52
C GLN A 357 26.48 -17.99 0.55
N LYS A 358 25.67 -18.59 -0.32
CA LYS A 358 24.23 -18.31 -0.36
C LYS A 358 23.53 -18.77 0.91
N PHE A 359 23.83 -19.99 1.38
CA PHE A 359 23.30 -20.54 2.63
C PHE A 359 23.66 -19.69 3.85
N GLU A 360 24.93 -19.29 3.99
CA GLU A 360 25.36 -18.46 5.12
C GLU A 360 24.69 -17.08 5.11
N CYS A 361 24.59 -16.45 3.94
CA CYS A 361 23.96 -15.16 3.77
C CYS A 361 22.47 -15.22 4.14
N THR A 362 21.72 -16.16 3.54
CA THR A 362 20.28 -16.28 3.77
C THR A 362 19.95 -16.74 5.19
N TRP A 363 20.77 -17.61 5.79
CA TRP A 363 20.61 -18.01 7.20
C TRP A 363 20.74 -16.81 8.13
N ARG A 364 21.73 -15.93 7.91
CA ARG A 364 21.89 -14.70 8.70
C ARG A 364 20.67 -13.80 8.55
N ILE A 365 20.14 -13.61 7.33
CA ILE A 365 18.96 -12.77 7.09
C ILE A 365 17.76 -13.27 7.90
N ILE A 366 17.42 -14.55 7.82
CA ILE A 366 16.21 -15.08 8.47
C ILE A 366 16.35 -15.26 9.99
N THR A 367 17.58 -15.27 10.52
CA THR A 367 17.85 -15.39 11.96
C THR A 367 18.25 -14.07 12.63
N ALA A 368 18.47 -13.00 11.86
CA ALA A 368 18.88 -11.69 12.38
C ALA A 368 17.80 -11.04 13.25
N THR A 369 16.53 -11.30 12.96
CA THR A 369 15.40 -10.76 13.73
C THR A 369 14.64 -11.90 14.42
N LYS A 370 14.01 -11.62 15.56
CA LYS A 370 13.09 -12.57 16.22
C LYS A 370 11.74 -12.69 15.50
N GLU A 371 11.60 -12.06 14.33
CA GLU A 371 10.32 -11.88 13.63
C GLU A 371 9.91 -13.09 12.80
N ASN A 372 10.83 -14.04 12.59
CA ASN A 372 10.58 -15.29 11.91
C ASN A 372 10.63 -16.49 12.90
N PRO A 373 9.53 -16.77 13.62
CA PRO A 373 9.48 -17.85 14.60
C PRO A 373 9.31 -19.25 13.98
N TYR A 374 9.02 -19.35 12.67
CA TYR A 374 8.69 -20.61 12.01
C TYR A 374 9.67 -20.88 10.86
N PHE A 375 10.07 -22.14 10.67
CA PHE A 375 10.96 -22.54 9.57
C PHE A 375 10.28 -23.49 8.59
N ASP A 376 8.95 -23.59 8.64
CA ASP A 376 8.16 -24.54 7.83
C ASP A 376 8.26 -24.28 6.33
N ASP A 377 8.14 -23.02 5.91
CA ASP A 377 8.21 -22.62 4.52
C ASP A 377 8.99 -21.32 4.31
N LEU A 378 9.76 -21.31 3.24
CA LEU A 378 10.54 -20.17 2.80
C LEU A 378 10.56 -20.16 1.27
N ILE A 379 10.85 -18.99 0.69
CA ILE A 379 10.98 -18.80 -0.75
C ILE A 379 12.36 -18.22 -1.03
N LEU A 380 13.07 -18.81 -1.99
CA LEU A 380 14.39 -18.40 -2.44
C LEU A 380 14.29 -17.80 -3.85
N LEU A 381 14.90 -16.63 -4.05
CA LEU A 381 15.04 -15.99 -5.35
C LEU A 381 16.44 -16.26 -5.92
N ASP A 382 16.47 -16.84 -7.12
CA ASP A 382 17.68 -16.91 -7.92
C ASP A 382 17.89 -15.58 -8.66
N LYS A 383 18.86 -14.81 -8.18
CA LYS A 383 19.21 -13.49 -8.73
C LYS A 383 20.15 -13.55 -9.93
N GLU A 384 20.69 -14.73 -10.25
CA GLU A 384 21.56 -14.92 -11.42
C GLU A 384 20.75 -15.25 -12.67
N ALA A 385 19.49 -15.64 -12.53
CA ALA A 385 18.58 -15.87 -13.65
C ALA A 385 18.23 -14.56 -14.36
N SER A 386 18.07 -14.62 -15.69
CA SER A 386 17.73 -13.47 -16.53
C SER A 386 16.74 -13.82 -17.65
N GLY A 387 16.09 -12.80 -18.22
CA GLY A 387 15.15 -12.93 -19.33
C GLY A 387 13.87 -13.69 -18.94
N LYS A 388 13.25 -14.39 -19.90
CA LYS A 388 11.96 -15.11 -19.70
C LYS A 388 11.95 -16.13 -18.56
N ALA A 389 13.12 -16.65 -18.19
CA ALA A 389 13.24 -17.61 -17.10
C ALA A 389 13.21 -16.94 -15.71
N ALA A 390 13.28 -15.61 -15.65
CA ALA A 390 13.41 -14.84 -14.43
C ALA A 390 12.26 -13.83 -14.18
N PRO A 391 10.99 -14.24 -14.21
CA PRO A 391 9.86 -13.31 -14.10
C PRO A 391 9.69 -12.67 -12.71
N PHE A 392 10.40 -13.17 -11.68
CA PHE A 392 10.36 -12.62 -10.33
C PHE A 392 11.55 -11.70 -10.10
N VAL A 393 11.27 -10.55 -9.50
CA VAL A 393 12.21 -9.44 -9.28
C VAL A 393 12.13 -8.95 -7.84
N THR A 394 13.08 -8.12 -7.41
CA THR A 394 12.99 -7.39 -6.14
C THR A 394 12.56 -5.95 -6.39
N HIS A 395 11.67 -5.45 -5.55
CA HIS A 395 11.27 -4.05 -5.55
C HIS A 395 10.78 -3.64 -4.18
N GLN A 396 11.30 -2.53 -3.64
CA GLN A 396 10.89 -1.96 -2.35
C GLN A 396 10.90 -2.98 -1.20
N GLY A 397 11.96 -3.80 -1.13
CA GLY A 397 12.16 -4.82 -0.09
C GLY A 397 11.22 -6.02 -0.18
N SER A 398 10.60 -6.26 -1.34
CA SER A 398 9.73 -7.41 -1.59
C SER A 398 10.16 -8.17 -2.84
N ILE A 399 9.95 -9.48 -2.84
CA ILE A 399 10.00 -10.30 -4.04
C ILE A 399 8.66 -10.15 -4.76
N CYS A 400 8.70 -9.67 -5.99
CA CYS A 400 7.56 -9.25 -6.77
C CYS A 400 7.46 -10.01 -8.09
N VAL A 401 6.27 -10.01 -8.66
CA VAL A 401 6.01 -10.39 -10.05
C VAL A 401 5.25 -9.25 -10.74
N ASN A 402 5.48 -9.04 -12.02
CA ASN A 402 4.68 -8.06 -12.77
C ASN A 402 3.22 -8.54 -12.84
N PHE A 403 2.27 -7.66 -12.52
CA PHE A 403 0.83 -7.96 -12.57
C PHE A 403 0.40 -8.52 -13.93
N ALA A 404 1.00 -8.04 -15.02
CA ALA A 404 0.70 -8.52 -16.36
C ALA A 404 0.96 -10.03 -16.53
N GLU A 405 1.88 -10.63 -15.76
CA GLU A 405 2.16 -12.07 -15.82
C GLU A 405 1.06 -12.92 -15.17
N ILE A 406 0.38 -12.38 -14.17
CA ILE A 406 -0.62 -13.11 -13.39
C ILE A 406 -2.06 -12.70 -13.70
N VAL A 407 -2.27 -11.63 -14.46
CA VAL A 407 -3.61 -11.16 -14.83
C VAL A 407 -4.38 -12.25 -15.57
N ASP A 408 -5.58 -12.57 -15.09
CA ASP A 408 -6.42 -13.57 -15.74
C ASP A 408 -7.12 -13.01 -16.99
N ALA A 409 -7.61 -13.91 -17.85
CA ALA A 409 -8.19 -13.53 -19.14
C ALA A 409 -9.45 -12.66 -19.01
N ILE A 410 -10.19 -12.78 -17.90
CA ILE A 410 -11.41 -11.99 -17.67
C ILE A 410 -10.99 -10.56 -17.31
N ALA A 411 -10.06 -10.40 -16.37
CA ALA A 411 -9.56 -9.11 -15.95
C ALA A 411 -8.78 -8.37 -17.04
N ALA A 412 -8.07 -9.09 -17.91
CA ALA A 412 -7.36 -8.51 -19.04
C ALA A 412 -8.27 -8.17 -20.24
N SER A 413 -9.53 -8.63 -20.25
CA SER A 413 -10.40 -8.58 -21.44
C SER A 413 -10.70 -7.17 -21.96
N ALA A 414 -10.71 -6.17 -21.07
CA ALA A 414 -10.91 -4.77 -21.44
C ALA A 414 -9.69 -4.16 -22.16
N ASN A 415 -8.47 -4.65 -21.87
CA ASN A 415 -7.22 -4.08 -22.36
C ASN A 415 -6.16 -5.16 -22.69
N PRO A 416 -6.46 -6.16 -23.54
CA PRO A 416 -5.59 -7.33 -23.73
C PRO A 416 -4.26 -6.97 -24.40
N ASP A 417 -4.28 -6.10 -25.41
CA ASP A 417 -3.09 -5.65 -26.14
C ASP A 417 -2.16 -4.82 -25.26
N TYR A 418 -2.73 -4.03 -24.34
CA TYR A 418 -1.96 -3.27 -23.37
C TYR A 418 -1.15 -4.22 -22.47
N PHE A 419 -1.79 -5.19 -21.81
CA PHE A 419 -1.07 -6.13 -20.94
C PHE A 419 -0.09 -7.01 -21.72
N ALA A 420 -0.38 -7.38 -22.97
CA ALA A 420 0.59 -8.05 -23.83
C ALA A 420 1.83 -7.18 -24.08
N SER A 421 1.64 -5.88 -24.34
CA SER A 421 2.74 -4.94 -24.52
C SER A 421 3.55 -4.68 -23.25
N VAL A 422 2.91 -4.74 -22.07
CA VAL A 422 3.60 -4.63 -20.77
C VAL A 422 4.51 -5.84 -20.53
N ARG A 423 4.05 -7.06 -20.84
CA ARG A 423 4.90 -8.27 -20.75
C ARG A 423 6.11 -8.17 -21.68
N ALA A 424 5.88 -7.77 -22.92
CA ALA A 424 6.96 -7.61 -23.91
C ALA A 424 7.99 -6.56 -23.47
N ASP A 425 7.54 -5.42 -22.92
CA ASP A 425 8.45 -4.40 -22.42
C ASP A 425 9.21 -4.85 -21.17
N PHE A 426 8.55 -5.60 -20.29
CA PHE A 426 9.17 -6.12 -19.07
C PHE A 426 10.13 -7.29 -19.35
N GLU A 427 10.07 -7.96 -20.50
CA GLU A 427 10.87 -9.15 -20.82
C GLU A 427 12.38 -9.00 -20.55
N GLU A 428 12.91 -7.80 -20.77
CA GLU A 428 14.26 -7.40 -20.36
C GLU A 428 14.18 -6.49 -19.12
N HIS A 429 14.41 -7.02 -17.94
CA HIS A 429 14.42 -6.24 -16.70
C HIS A 429 15.64 -6.56 -15.84
N PRO A 430 16.14 -5.62 -15.02
CA PRO A 430 17.07 -5.98 -13.97
C PRO A 430 16.36 -6.85 -12.93
N VAL A 431 17.11 -7.67 -12.20
CA VAL A 431 16.55 -8.44 -11.08
C VAL A 431 16.06 -7.53 -9.96
N GLU A 432 16.73 -6.39 -9.77
CA GLU A 432 16.37 -5.37 -8.79
C GLU A 432 15.79 -4.16 -9.51
N ILE A 433 14.50 -3.92 -9.31
CA ILE A 433 13.78 -2.80 -9.89
C ILE A 433 13.97 -1.57 -8.99
N PRO A 434 14.47 -0.44 -9.53
CA PRO A 434 14.65 0.78 -8.75
C PRO A 434 13.39 1.19 -7.99
N SER A 435 13.56 1.65 -6.75
CA SER A 435 12.44 2.12 -5.92
C SER A 435 11.89 3.47 -6.38
N ARG A 436 12.62 4.19 -7.23
CA ARG A 436 12.29 5.50 -7.79
C ARG A 436 12.17 5.43 -9.32
N ASN A 437 11.22 6.18 -9.86
CA ASN A 437 11.01 6.32 -11.29
C ASN A 437 11.77 7.56 -11.79
N GLU A 438 13.00 7.34 -12.26
CA GLU A 438 13.81 8.38 -12.88
C GLU A 438 13.13 8.87 -14.17
N GLY A 439 13.16 10.19 -14.42
CA GLY A 439 12.52 10.79 -15.58
C GLY A 439 11.10 11.31 -15.36
N ILE A 440 10.50 11.13 -14.17
CA ILE A 440 9.29 11.88 -13.79
C ILE A 440 9.68 13.34 -13.55
N ALA A 441 9.06 14.25 -14.29
CA ALA A 441 9.25 15.69 -14.09
C ALA A 441 8.79 16.11 -12.69
N SER A 442 9.60 16.94 -12.02
CA SER A 442 9.34 17.35 -10.63
C SER A 442 8.55 18.65 -10.50
N GLU A 443 8.52 19.49 -11.53
CA GLU A 443 7.96 20.84 -11.47
C GLU A 443 7.60 21.42 -12.84
N VAL A 444 6.78 22.47 -12.83
CA VAL A 444 6.36 23.23 -14.02
C VAL A 444 6.27 24.72 -13.70
N ASP A 445 6.59 25.55 -14.70
CA ASP A 445 6.30 26.99 -14.67
C ASP A 445 4.91 27.26 -15.24
N VAL A 446 4.02 27.82 -14.41
CA VAL A 446 2.64 28.14 -14.79
C VAL A 446 2.39 29.64 -14.67
N ASP A 447 1.73 30.22 -15.68
CA ASP A 447 1.28 31.60 -15.65
C ASP A 447 0.16 31.82 -14.62
N LEU A 448 0.19 32.94 -13.88
CA LEU A 448 -0.76 33.21 -12.80
C LEU A 448 -2.19 33.42 -13.31
N GLU A 449 -2.35 34.16 -14.42
CA GLU A 449 -3.66 34.46 -14.99
C GLU A 449 -4.33 33.16 -15.49
N LYS A 450 -3.56 32.31 -16.16
CA LYS A 450 -4.03 30.97 -16.55
C LYS A 450 -4.35 30.09 -15.34
N LEU A 451 -3.47 30.05 -14.33
CA LEU A 451 -3.69 29.22 -13.14
C LEU A 451 -4.95 29.62 -12.39
N VAL A 452 -5.17 30.92 -12.19
CA VAL A 452 -6.35 31.41 -11.47
C VAL A 452 -7.63 31.11 -12.24
N THR A 453 -7.63 31.04 -13.56
CA THR A 453 -8.84 30.70 -14.32
C THR A 453 -9.13 29.20 -14.33
N THR A 454 -8.10 28.35 -14.29
CA THR A 454 -8.26 26.88 -14.39
C THR A 454 -8.36 26.18 -13.04
N ILE A 455 -7.66 26.65 -12.00
CA ILE A 455 -7.59 25.95 -10.72
C ILE A 455 -8.88 26.07 -9.91
N ASN A 456 -9.32 24.97 -9.30
CA ASN A 456 -10.45 24.96 -8.38
C ASN A 456 -10.01 24.93 -6.89
N GLU A 457 -11.00 25.09 -6.02
CA GLU A 457 -10.88 25.09 -4.55
C GLU A 457 -10.27 23.82 -3.93
N GLU A 458 -10.45 22.66 -4.57
CA GLU A 458 -9.86 21.41 -4.08
C GLU A 458 -8.40 21.29 -4.54
N GLN A 459 -8.13 21.66 -5.79
CA GLN A 459 -6.80 21.67 -6.39
C GLN A 459 -5.87 22.69 -5.72
N ILE A 460 -6.39 23.84 -5.27
CA ILE A 460 -5.57 24.87 -4.62
C ILE A 460 -4.87 24.33 -3.36
N LYS A 461 -5.46 23.35 -2.67
CA LYS A 461 -4.90 22.75 -1.44
C LYS A 461 -3.59 22.01 -1.70
N TYR A 462 -3.36 21.55 -2.93
CA TYR A 462 -2.15 20.85 -3.34
C TYR A 462 -1.04 21.79 -3.80
N LEU A 463 -1.33 23.09 -3.97
CA LEU A 463 -0.31 24.07 -4.32
C LEU A 463 0.58 24.43 -3.12
N PRO A 464 1.82 24.88 -3.35
CA PRO A 464 2.64 25.48 -2.31
C PRO A 464 1.94 26.67 -1.65
N GLN A 465 2.12 26.84 -0.33
CA GLN A 465 1.43 27.88 0.45
C GLN A 465 1.60 29.30 -0.12
N SER A 466 2.79 29.60 -0.67
CA SER A 466 3.06 30.87 -1.34
C SER A 466 2.17 31.10 -2.56
N VAL A 467 2.01 30.07 -3.41
CA VAL A 467 1.15 30.11 -4.61
C VAL A 467 -0.32 30.19 -4.21
N GLN A 468 -0.74 29.43 -3.19
CA GLN A 468 -2.11 29.52 -2.64
C GLN A 468 -2.46 30.97 -2.24
N ASN A 469 -1.56 31.62 -1.49
CA ASN A 469 -1.77 32.98 -1.03
C ASN A 469 -1.84 33.98 -2.19
N THR A 470 -1.03 33.79 -3.23
CA THR A 470 -1.08 34.62 -4.44
C THR A 470 -2.41 34.43 -5.19
N CYS A 471 -2.84 33.18 -5.43
CA CYS A 471 -4.12 32.91 -6.07
C CYS A 471 -5.30 33.49 -5.28
N ARG A 472 -5.33 33.33 -3.95
CA ARG A 472 -6.42 33.85 -3.10
C ARG A 472 -6.54 35.38 -3.08
N ARG A 473 -5.48 36.11 -3.42
CA ARG A 473 -5.49 37.57 -3.54
C ARG A 473 -5.95 38.04 -4.93
N HIS A 474 -6.02 37.14 -5.91
CA HIS A 474 -6.42 37.50 -7.26
C HIS A 474 -7.93 37.78 -7.32
N PRO A 475 -8.38 38.91 -7.90
CA PRO A 475 -9.80 39.28 -7.96
C PRO A 475 -10.69 38.19 -8.58
N ASP A 476 -10.28 37.61 -9.71
CA ASP A 476 -11.05 36.55 -10.38
C ASP A 476 -11.16 35.27 -9.55
N PHE A 477 -10.13 34.98 -8.72
CA PHE A 477 -10.20 33.87 -7.80
C PHE A 477 -11.24 34.15 -6.70
N GLN A 478 -11.23 35.36 -6.13
CA GLN A 478 -12.16 35.77 -5.08
C GLN A 478 -13.62 35.75 -5.56
N VAL A 479 -13.90 36.16 -6.80
CA VAL A 479 -15.24 36.06 -7.40
C VAL A 479 -15.67 34.60 -7.46
N ARG A 480 -14.85 33.70 -8.04
CA ARG A 480 -15.19 32.28 -8.13
C ARG A 480 -15.34 31.63 -6.76
N GLN A 481 -14.49 31.99 -5.80
CA GLN A 481 -14.57 31.53 -4.43
C GLN A 481 -15.91 31.89 -3.78
N LEU A 482 -16.29 33.17 -3.82
CA LEU A 482 -17.54 33.65 -3.26
C LEU A 482 -18.75 32.91 -3.86
N LEU A 483 -18.77 32.78 -5.19
CA LEU A 483 -19.84 32.08 -5.90
C LEU A 483 -19.93 30.61 -5.48
N GLN A 484 -18.78 29.92 -5.37
CA GLN A 484 -18.75 28.52 -4.94
C GLN A 484 -19.16 28.34 -3.48
N ASP A 485 -18.68 29.18 -2.57
CA ASP A 485 -19.00 29.09 -1.16
C ASP A 485 -20.49 29.33 -0.92
N VAL A 486 -21.08 30.33 -1.61
CA VAL A 486 -22.52 30.57 -1.61
C VAL A 486 -23.29 29.39 -2.21
N ALA A 487 -22.86 28.86 -3.36
CA ALA A 487 -23.50 27.70 -4.01
C ALA A 487 -23.52 26.44 -3.14
N LYS A 488 -22.42 26.22 -2.43
CA LYS A 488 -22.19 25.08 -1.54
C LYS A 488 -22.68 25.33 -0.11
N GLY A 489 -23.27 26.48 0.17
CA GLY A 489 -23.84 26.83 1.47
C GLY A 489 -22.82 27.06 2.59
N ARG A 490 -21.56 27.36 2.24
CA ARG A 490 -20.43 27.70 3.13
C ARG A 490 -20.51 29.17 3.55
N GLN A 491 -21.48 29.46 4.41
CA GLN A 491 -21.83 30.84 4.75
C GLN A 491 -20.69 31.57 5.47
N ASP A 492 -20.05 30.91 6.44
CA ASP A 492 -19.01 31.52 7.26
C ASP A 492 -17.76 31.86 6.41
N GLU A 493 -17.41 31.00 5.46
CA GLU A 493 -16.32 31.22 4.51
C GLU A 493 -16.63 32.37 3.54
N ALA A 494 -17.86 32.43 3.02
CA ALA A 494 -18.31 33.52 2.17
C ALA A 494 -18.31 34.87 2.91
N GLU A 495 -18.78 34.89 4.16
CA GLU A 495 -18.78 36.08 5.01
C GLU A 495 -17.36 36.55 5.34
N ALA A 496 -16.48 35.62 5.70
CA ALA A 496 -15.07 35.92 5.98
C ALA A 496 -14.36 36.53 4.75
N LEU A 497 -14.64 36.03 3.55
CA LEU A 497 -14.11 36.58 2.30
C LEU A 497 -14.59 38.02 2.06
N LEU A 498 -15.88 38.30 2.25
CA LEU A 498 -16.45 39.64 2.08
C LEU A 498 -15.96 40.62 3.16
N ALA A 499 -15.78 40.15 4.39
CA ALA A 499 -15.24 40.94 5.48
C ALA A 499 -13.80 41.38 5.19
N ALA A 500 -12.97 40.47 4.66
CA ALA A 500 -11.56 40.71 4.35
C ALA A 500 -11.31 41.46 3.03
N SER A 501 -12.29 41.53 2.12
CA SER A 501 -12.11 42.16 0.81
C SER A 501 -12.33 43.68 0.83
N GLU A 502 -11.35 44.42 0.31
CA GLU A 502 -11.46 45.86 0.05
C GLU A 502 -12.39 46.17 -1.13
N THR A 503 -12.57 45.22 -2.05
CA THR A 503 -13.39 45.33 -3.27
C THR A 503 -14.72 44.57 -3.14
N LYS A 504 -15.23 44.38 -1.92
CA LYS A 504 -16.42 43.56 -1.63
C LYS A 504 -17.65 43.91 -2.48
N GLN A 505 -17.88 45.18 -2.80
CA GLN A 505 -19.01 45.58 -3.66
C GLN A 505 -18.84 45.06 -5.10
N ALA A 506 -17.62 45.10 -5.64
CA ALA A 506 -17.33 44.53 -6.95
C ALA A 506 -17.53 43.00 -6.94
N LEU A 507 -17.11 42.31 -5.86
CA LEU A 507 -17.36 40.87 -5.71
C LEU A 507 -18.86 40.54 -5.71
N LEU A 508 -19.67 41.31 -4.97
CA LEU A 508 -21.13 41.12 -4.90
C LEU A 508 -21.85 41.39 -6.23
N GLN A 509 -21.32 42.31 -7.05
CA GLN A 509 -21.91 42.71 -8.34
C GLN A 509 -21.45 41.84 -9.52
N THR A 510 -20.34 41.10 -9.38
CA THR A 510 -19.73 40.37 -10.51
C THR A 510 -20.40 39.01 -10.71
N PRO A 511 -21.06 38.77 -11.86
CA PRO A 511 -21.57 37.45 -12.21
C PRO A 511 -20.41 36.53 -12.64
N GLY A 512 -20.55 35.23 -12.40
CA GLY A 512 -19.58 34.24 -12.84
C GLY A 512 -20.19 32.86 -13.00
N VAL A 513 -19.42 31.95 -13.61
CA VAL A 513 -19.84 30.55 -13.80
C VAL A 513 -19.48 29.72 -12.57
N PHE A 514 -20.44 28.96 -12.06
CA PHE A 514 -20.21 28.01 -10.97
C PHE A 514 -21.23 26.88 -10.99
N THR A 515 -20.90 25.77 -10.33
CA THR A 515 -21.76 24.59 -10.20
C THR A 515 -22.04 24.30 -8.73
N ASP A 516 -23.30 24.10 -8.38
CA ASP A 516 -23.69 23.69 -7.03
C ASP A 516 -23.54 22.17 -6.79
N TYR A 517 -23.85 21.71 -5.58
CA TYR A 517 -23.72 20.28 -5.26
C TYR A 517 -24.67 19.35 -6.02
N SER A 518 -25.75 19.87 -6.60
CA SER A 518 -26.73 19.11 -7.39
C SER A 518 -26.34 19.05 -8.88
N GLY A 519 -25.18 19.60 -9.24
CA GLY A 519 -24.66 19.60 -10.61
C GLY A 519 -25.32 20.65 -11.51
N ARG A 520 -25.99 21.66 -10.95
CA ARG A 520 -26.56 22.77 -11.70
C ARG A 520 -25.49 23.84 -11.92
N THR A 521 -25.28 24.23 -13.17
CA THR A 521 -24.29 25.25 -13.55
C THR A 521 -25.00 26.54 -13.91
N PHE A 522 -24.64 27.62 -13.21
CA PHE A 522 -25.24 28.95 -13.33
C PHE A 522 -24.22 29.96 -13.91
N TYR A 523 -24.73 31.05 -14.49
CA TYR A 523 -23.98 32.28 -14.73
C TYR A 523 -24.74 33.45 -14.12
N CYS A 524 -24.43 33.80 -12.88
CA CYS A 524 -25.10 34.86 -12.11
C CYS A 524 -24.23 35.33 -10.94
N THR A 525 -24.71 36.32 -10.17
CA THR A 525 -24.06 36.73 -8.91
C THR A 525 -24.41 35.77 -7.78
N ALA A 526 -23.63 35.87 -6.69
CA ALA A 526 -23.88 35.16 -5.45
C ALA A 526 -25.31 35.40 -4.92
N TYR A 527 -25.78 36.66 -4.98
CA TYR A 527 -27.10 37.00 -4.48
C TYR A 527 -28.23 36.45 -5.36
N GLU A 528 -28.09 36.51 -6.69
CA GLU A 528 -29.07 35.95 -7.63
C GLU A 528 -29.30 34.45 -7.37
N TYR A 529 -28.23 33.68 -7.14
CA TYR A 529 -28.37 32.28 -6.77
C TYR A 529 -28.94 32.06 -5.38
N ALA A 530 -28.49 32.82 -4.37
CA ALA A 530 -29.05 32.71 -3.03
C ALA A 530 -30.56 33.03 -3.01
N TYR A 531 -30.99 33.99 -3.82
CA TYR A 531 -32.39 34.33 -4.08
C TYR A 531 -33.15 33.17 -4.72
N TRP A 532 -32.66 32.69 -5.87
CA TRP A 532 -33.24 31.55 -6.60
C TRP A 532 -33.35 30.30 -5.72
N ALA A 533 -32.29 29.96 -4.99
CA ALA A 533 -32.24 28.80 -4.10
C ALA A 533 -33.14 28.95 -2.86
N LYS A 534 -33.68 30.15 -2.61
CA LYS A 534 -34.42 30.53 -1.41
C LYS A 534 -33.62 30.37 -0.10
N ASP A 535 -32.28 30.50 -0.12
CA ASP A 535 -31.45 30.44 1.09
C ASP A 535 -31.50 31.77 1.84
N ARG A 536 -32.51 31.94 2.70
CA ARG A 536 -32.71 33.15 3.52
C ARG A 536 -31.44 33.55 4.27
N HIS A 537 -30.75 32.60 4.90
CA HIS A 537 -29.61 32.93 5.76
C HIS A 537 -28.45 33.48 4.94
N MET A 538 -28.20 32.90 3.77
CA MET A 538 -27.20 33.41 2.83
C MET A 538 -27.61 34.77 2.26
N GLN A 539 -28.89 34.97 1.92
CA GLN A 539 -29.39 36.27 1.46
C GLN A 539 -29.15 37.38 2.50
N ARG A 540 -29.49 37.16 3.78
CA ARG A 540 -29.27 38.15 4.85
C ARG A 540 -27.79 38.46 5.07
N MET A 541 -26.93 37.44 5.01
CA MET A 541 -25.48 37.65 5.12
C MET A 541 -24.97 38.52 3.95
N LEU A 542 -25.36 38.23 2.71
CA LEU A 542 -24.95 39.02 1.56
C LEU A 542 -25.49 40.46 1.63
N GLU A 543 -26.76 40.65 2.00
CA GLU A 543 -27.42 41.95 2.15
C GLU A 543 -26.71 42.86 3.16
N SER A 544 -26.20 42.30 4.27
CA SER A 544 -25.53 43.07 5.32
C SER A 544 -24.21 43.71 4.85
N HIS A 545 -23.63 43.16 3.77
CA HIS A 545 -22.40 43.65 3.15
C HIS A 545 -22.64 44.56 1.94
N MET A 546 -23.88 44.73 1.47
CA MET A 546 -24.20 45.59 0.32
C MET A 546 -24.33 47.06 0.72
N ASP A 547 -23.71 47.94 -0.07
CA ASP A 547 -24.07 49.36 -0.05
C ASP A 547 -25.38 49.63 -0.81
N GLU A 548 -25.91 50.85 -0.70
CA GLU A 548 -27.19 51.22 -1.33
C GLU A 548 -27.17 51.10 -2.86
N ASN A 549 -26.01 51.35 -3.49
CA ASN A 549 -25.87 51.18 -4.93
C ASN A 549 -25.94 49.70 -5.33
N THR A 550 -25.25 48.83 -4.59
CA THR A 550 -25.27 47.37 -4.80
C THR A 550 -26.65 46.81 -4.56
N LYS A 551 -27.36 47.26 -3.51
CA LYS A 551 -28.75 46.87 -3.27
C LYS A 551 -29.66 47.25 -4.44
N ALA A 552 -29.56 48.48 -4.95
CA ALA A 552 -30.34 48.93 -6.10
C ALA A 552 -30.06 48.09 -7.36
N GLN A 553 -28.81 47.72 -7.61
CA GLN A 553 -28.45 46.82 -8.72
C GLN A 553 -29.00 45.41 -8.53
N MET A 554 -28.90 44.86 -7.31
CA MET A 554 -29.43 43.52 -7.01
C MET A 554 -30.95 43.51 -7.12
N LEU A 555 -31.65 44.58 -6.75
CA LEU A 555 -33.10 44.72 -6.92
C LEU A 555 -33.51 44.57 -8.39
N ILE A 556 -32.80 45.25 -9.30
CA ILE A 556 -33.05 45.14 -10.75
C ILE A 556 -32.83 43.71 -11.24
N ARG A 557 -31.81 43.02 -10.73
CA ARG A 557 -31.50 41.63 -11.11
C ARG A 557 -32.55 40.65 -10.62
N ILE A 558 -33.00 40.76 -9.37
CA ILE A 558 -34.07 39.87 -8.88
C ILE A 558 -35.40 40.15 -9.58
N ASP A 559 -35.69 41.40 -9.99
CA ASP A 559 -36.86 41.73 -10.81
C ASP A 559 -36.80 41.02 -12.17
N ALA A 560 -35.61 40.94 -12.76
CA ALA A 560 -35.39 40.19 -13.98
C ALA A 560 -35.57 38.67 -13.77
N ILE A 561 -35.17 38.12 -12.62
CA ILE A 561 -35.39 36.71 -12.26
C ILE A 561 -36.89 36.42 -12.09
N GLU A 562 -37.65 37.30 -11.43
CA GLU A 562 -39.09 37.13 -11.27
C GLU A 562 -39.82 37.18 -12.63
N ALA A 563 -39.39 38.08 -13.53
CA ALA A 563 -40.01 38.24 -14.83
C ALA A 563 -39.64 37.12 -15.82
N ASN A 564 -38.38 36.68 -15.84
CA ASN A 564 -37.84 35.83 -16.91
C ASN A 564 -37.28 34.48 -16.43
N GLY A 565 -37.10 34.30 -15.13
CA GLY A 565 -36.40 33.17 -14.53
C GLY A 565 -34.87 33.29 -14.59
N LEU A 566 -34.21 32.52 -13.73
CA LEU A 566 -32.76 32.30 -13.75
C LEU A 566 -32.44 31.06 -14.58
N ARG A 567 -31.54 31.20 -15.55
CA ARG A 567 -31.11 30.11 -16.43
C ARG A 567 -29.98 29.30 -15.81
N TYR A 568 -30.03 27.99 -15.99
CA TYR A 568 -28.96 27.07 -15.58
C TYR A 568 -28.93 25.81 -16.44
N GLN A 569 -27.78 25.15 -16.46
CA GLN A 569 -27.63 23.85 -17.10
C GLN A 569 -27.56 22.73 -16.06
N GLN A 570 -28.25 21.62 -16.31
CA GLN A 570 -28.17 20.43 -15.50
C GLN A 570 -28.33 19.18 -16.38
N ASN A 571 -27.45 18.19 -16.22
CA ASN A 571 -27.48 16.95 -17.02
C ASN A 571 -27.54 17.20 -18.54
N GLY A 572 -26.81 18.22 -19.03
CA GLY A 572 -26.77 18.60 -20.45
C GLY A 572 -28.05 19.27 -20.98
N ARG A 573 -29.00 19.65 -20.12
CA ARG A 573 -30.23 20.36 -20.49
C ARG A 573 -30.24 21.76 -19.90
N GLU A 574 -30.78 22.72 -20.65
CA GLU A 574 -31.03 24.07 -20.16
C GLU A 574 -32.37 24.12 -19.41
N HIS A 575 -32.37 24.82 -18.28
CA HIS A 575 -33.52 25.05 -17.42
C HIS A 575 -33.65 26.55 -17.15
N CYS A 576 -34.88 26.99 -16.84
CA CYS A 576 -35.17 28.37 -16.49
C CYS A 576 -36.31 28.42 -15.47
N SER A 577 -36.05 28.96 -14.28
CA SER A 577 -37.09 29.15 -13.26
C SER A 577 -36.77 30.36 -12.39
N ALA A 578 -37.79 31.05 -11.88
CA ALA A 578 -37.58 32.16 -10.95
C ALA A 578 -36.97 31.68 -9.62
N HIS A 579 -37.36 30.49 -9.17
CA HIS A 579 -36.97 29.93 -7.88
C HIS A 579 -36.73 28.41 -7.96
N PHE A 580 -36.07 27.86 -6.94
CA PHE A 580 -35.96 26.42 -6.74
C PHE A 580 -37.34 25.80 -6.48
N ASP A 581 -37.63 24.72 -7.20
CA ASP A 581 -38.90 24.02 -7.15
C ASP A 581 -38.84 22.81 -6.20
N PHE A 582 -39.51 22.89 -5.06
CA PHE A 582 -39.64 21.77 -4.11
C PHE A 582 -40.61 20.68 -4.59
N THR A 583 -41.35 20.90 -5.69
CA THR A 583 -42.40 19.98 -6.16
C THR A 583 -41.90 18.55 -6.40
N PRO A 584 -40.72 18.29 -6.99
CA PRO A 584 -40.21 16.92 -7.16
C PRO A 584 -40.06 16.17 -5.84
N LEU A 585 -39.48 16.81 -4.81
CA LEU A 585 -39.31 16.20 -3.49
C LEU A 585 -40.66 16.01 -2.78
N LYS A 586 -41.53 17.02 -2.80
CA LYS A 586 -42.89 16.92 -2.23
C LYS A 586 -43.68 15.78 -2.88
N LYS A 587 -43.64 15.63 -4.20
CA LYS A 587 -44.32 14.55 -4.93
C LYS A 587 -43.74 13.18 -4.60
N ALA A 588 -42.42 13.06 -4.50
CA ALA A 588 -41.78 11.79 -4.16
C ALA A 588 -42.14 11.34 -2.74
N LEU A 589 -42.10 12.26 -1.77
CA LEU A 589 -42.50 12.01 -0.39
C LEU A 589 -44.00 11.68 -0.29
N GLN A 590 -44.88 12.46 -0.94
CA GLN A 590 -46.31 12.19 -0.98
C GLN A 590 -46.62 10.81 -1.57
N ALA A 591 -46.02 10.44 -2.70
CA ALA A 591 -46.21 9.13 -3.32
C ALA A 591 -45.73 7.99 -2.41
N PHE A 592 -44.67 8.21 -1.64
CA PHE A 592 -44.21 7.26 -0.63
C PHE A 592 -45.25 7.14 0.49
N VAL A 593 -45.68 8.24 1.09
CA VAL A 593 -46.70 8.30 2.16
C VAL A 593 -48.01 7.61 1.74
N ASP A 594 -48.54 7.96 0.57
CA ASP A 594 -49.82 7.43 0.07
C ASP A 594 -49.79 5.91 -0.17
N GLY A 595 -48.63 5.38 -0.56
CA GLY A 595 -48.47 4.00 -0.98
C GLY A 595 -47.94 3.04 0.09
N ASN A 596 -47.13 3.54 1.03
CA ASN A 596 -46.28 2.72 1.89
C ASN A 596 -47.07 1.69 2.70
N ASP A 597 -48.13 2.13 3.38
CA ASP A 597 -49.04 1.27 4.17
C ASP A 597 -49.55 0.07 3.36
N ARG A 598 -50.04 0.34 2.15
CA ARG A 598 -50.60 -0.68 1.26
C ARG A 598 -49.51 -1.62 0.76
N TRP A 599 -48.36 -1.09 0.34
CA TRP A 599 -47.25 -1.89 -0.16
C TRP A 599 -46.63 -2.77 0.92
N TYR A 600 -46.56 -2.27 2.14
CA TYR A 600 -46.07 -3.00 3.30
C TYR A 600 -46.99 -4.17 3.65
N ARG A 601 -48.31 -3.92 3.80
CA ARG A 601 -49.31 -4.98 4.07
C ARG A 601 -49.34 -6.06 2.99
N THR A 602 -48.96 -5.73 1.76
CA THR A 602 -48.93 -6.67 0.62
C THR A 602 -47.54 -7.25 0.33
N GLY A 603 -46.53 -6.93 1.15
CA GLY A 603 -45.16 -7.44 0.99
C GLY A 603 -44.46 -7.00 -0.31
N ASN A 604 -44.87 -5.88 -0.92
CA ASN A 604 -44.32 -5.42 -2.19
C ASN A 604 -43.02 -4.62 -2.03
N TRP A 605 -41.98 -5.30 -1.54
CA TRP A 605 -40.68 -4.70 -1.21
C TRP A 605 -40.01 -4.00 -2.40
N ARG A 606 -40.27 -4.48 -3.62
CA ARG A 606 -39.72 -3.86 -4.85
C ARG A 606 -40.29 -2.46 -5.09
N VAL A 607 -41.58 -2.25 -4.85
CA VAL A 607 -42.21 -0.93 -5.00
C VAL A 607 -41.79 0.01 -3.89
N ILE A 608 -41.72 -0.47 -2.64
CA ILE A 608 -41.20 0.32 -1.50
C ILE A 608 -39.77 0.79 -1.80
N ARG A 609 -38.89 -0.11 -2.23
CA ARG A 609 -37.51 0.25 -2.61
C ARG A 609 -37.49 1.30 -3.72
N ARG A 610 -38.33 1.16 -4.76
CA ARG A 610 -38.37 2.13 -5.87
C ARG A 610 -38.86 3.51 -5.40
N ALA A 611 -39.92 3.57 -4.61
CA ALA A 611 -40.47 4.82 -4.10
C ALA A 611 -39.47 5.52 -3.17
N ARG A 612 -38.81 4.77 -2.28
CA ARG A 612 -37.70 5.26 -1.45
C ARG A 612 -36.59 5.87 -2.31
N LEU A 613 -36.11 5.16 -3.32
CA LEU A 613 -35.03 5.67 -4.16
C LEU A 613 -35.47 6.90 -4.98
N ALA A 614 -36.75 7.03 -5.31
CA ALA A 614 -37.28 8.25 -5.91
C ALA A 614 -37.18 9.45 -4.95
N VAL A 615 -37.47 9.27 -3.65
CA VAL A 615 -37.23 10.29 -2.62
C VAL A 615 -35.75 10.64 -2.54
N GLY A 616 -34.86 9.65 -2.46
CA GLY A 616 -33.41 9.86 -2.40
C GLY A 616 -32.88 10.62 -3.62
N LYS A 617 -33.41 10.35 -4.82
CA LYS A 617 -33.05 11.09 -6.05
C LYS A 617 -33.50 12.55 -6.00
N ALA A 618 -34.69 12.83 -5.50
CA ALA A 618 -35.15 14.20 -5.31
C ALA A 618 -34.35 14.94 -4.22
N GLN A 619 -33.97 14.24 -3.14
CA GLN A 619 -33.09 14.75 -2.09
C GLN A 619 -31.68 15.09 -2.60
N ARG A 620 -31.15 14.32 -3.55
CA ARG A 620 -29.86 14.62 -4.22
C ARG A 620 -29.87 15.97 -4.96
N ASP A 621 -31.05 16.45 -5.35
CA ASP A 621 -31.24 17.62 -6.20
C ASP A 621 -31.56 18.91 -5.44
N VAL A 622 -31.59 18.88 -4.09
CA VAL A 622 -31.91 20.06 -3.28
C VAL A 622 -30.69 20.99 -3.12
N PRO A 623 -30.88 22.32 -3.02
CA PRO A 623 -29.81 23.24 -2.65
C PRO A 623 -29.21 22.93 -1.27
N ALA A 624 -27.95 23.31 -1.06
CA ALA A 624 -27.19 23.00 0.16
C ALA A 624 -27.92 23.36 1.46
N HIS A 625 -28.63 24.50 1.50
CA HIS A 625 -29.36 24.93 2.70
C HIS A 625 -30.48 23.96 3.11
N VAL A 626 -31.13 23.28 2.16
CA VAL A 626 -32.14 22.26 2.46
C VAL A 626 -31.46 21.03 3.06
N ALA A 627 -30.30 20.63 2.52
CA ALA A 627 -29.50 19.55 3.10
C ALA A 627 -29.03 19.89 4.53
N HIS A 628 -28.66 21.14 4.82
CA HIS A 628 -28.36 21.59 6.19
C HIS A 628 -29.55 21.42 7.13
N GLU A 629 -30.78 21.70 6.68
CA GLU A 629 -31.99 21.45 7.48
C GLU A 629 -32.18 19.95 7.78
N TYR A 630 -31.80 19.06 6.86
CA TYR A 630 -31.78 17.61 7.11
C TYR A 630 -30.64 17.16 8.04
N CYS A 631 -29.49 17.81 8.01
CA CYS A 631 -28.27 17.37 8.71
C CYS A 631 -28.03 18.03 10.06
N ARG A 632 -28.67 19.16 10.38
CA ARG A 632 -28.52 19.84 11.69
C ARG A 632 -28.84 18.90 12.85
N THR A 633 -28.19 18.99 14.00
CA THR A 633 -28.36 18.05 15.14
C THR A 633 -29.17 18.62 16.30
N ASP A 634 -29.44 19.92 16.28
CA ASP A 634 -30.05 20.70 17.35
C ASP A 634 -31.59 20.68 17.35
N ARG A 635 -32.24 20.21 16.27
CA ARG A 635 -33.69 19.99 16.22
C ARG A 635 -34.13 18.85 15.31
N SER A 636 -35.33 18.31 15.54
CA SER A 636 -36.02 17.32 14.71
C SER A 636 -36.98 17.97 13.70
N PHE A 637 -37.62 17.16 12.84
CA PHE A 637 -38.76 17.58 12.02
C PHE A 637 -40.12 17.33 12.69
N TYR A 638 -40.12 16.68 13.86
CA TYR A 638 -41.28 16.55 14.73
C TYR A 638 -41.01 17.14 16.12
N PRO A 639 -41.82 18.11 16.59
CA PRO A 639 -42.92 18.75 15.86
C PRO A 639 -42.42 19.54 14.63
N THR A 640 -43.31 19.80 13.66
CA THR A 640 -42.97 20.53 12.43
C THR A 640 -42.32 21.87 12.75
N PRO A 641 -41.07 22.12 12.31
CA PRO A 641 -40.35 23.34 12.64
C PRO A 641 -40.99 24.57 12.02
N SER A 642 -40.81 25.73 12.66
CA SER A 642 -41.23 27.01 12.10
C SER A 642 -40.27 27.54 11.02
N PHE A 643 -39.02 27.07 10.99
CA PHE A 643 -37.95 27.48 10.07
C PHE A 643 -37.60 28.98 10.11
N ASN A 644 -37.87 29.63 11.25
CA ASN A 644 -37.67 31.05 11.48
C ASN A 644 -36.47 31.37 12.38
N GLU A 645 -35.61 30.37 12.65
CA GLU A 645 -34.42 30.58 13.46
C GLU A 645 -33.51 31.65 12.85
N MET A 646 -32.77 32.39 13.69
CA MET A 646 -31.85 33.42 13.18
C MET A 646 -30.68 32.82 12.41
N THR A 647 -30.21 31.65 12.84
CA THR A 647 -29.05 30.96 12.26
C THR A 647 -29.42 29.55 11.80
N LEU A 648 -28.74 29.10 10.75
CA LEU A 648 -28.81 27.73 10.23
C LEU A 648 -27.44 27.08 10.42
N PRO A 649 -27.32 26.02 11.23
CA PRO A 649 -26.08 25.25 11.32
C PRO A 649 -25.68 24.72 9.94
N ARG A 650 -24.54 25.17 9.40
CA ARG A 650 -24.01 24.76 8.09
C ARG A 650 -23.30 23.38 8.18
N VAL A 651 -24.06 22.35 8.56
CA VAL A 651 -23.57 20.98 8.75
C VAL A 651 -24.16 20.07 7.69
N LEU A 652 -23.30 19.34 6.95
CA LEU A 652 -23.70 18.34 5.95
C LEU A 652 -23.40 16.90 6.37
N MET A 653 -22.83 16.74 7.57
CA MET A 653 -22.53 15.46 8.16
C MET A 653 -23.81 14.82 8.70
N TYR A 654 -23.93 13.52 8.53
CA TYR A 654 -24.99 12.72 9.13
C TYR A 654 -24.41 11.46 9.75
N ASN A 655 -25.01 10.98 10.83
CA ASN A 655 -24.61 9.71 11.42
C ASN A 655 -25.22 8.55 10.63
N ASN A 656 -24.39 7.67 10.07
CA ASN A 656 -24.86 6.43 9.45
C ASN A 656 -24.95 5.33 10.50
N CYS A 657 -26.18 5.07 10.95
CA CYS A 657 -26.48 4.05 11.96
C CYS A 657 -26.22 2.60 11.49
N GLU A 658 -26.21 2.32 10.18
CA GLU A 658 -25.90 0.98 9.66
C GLU A 658 -24.39 0.68 9.72
N THR A 659 -23.57 1.69 9.42
CA THR A 659 -22.11 1.53 9.42
C THR A 659 -21.46 1.96 10.74
N GLY A 660 -22.20 2.62 11.63
CA GLY A 660 -21.68 3.24 12.85
C GLY A 660 -20.64 4.32 12.59
N ARG A 661 -20.72 5.00 11.43
CA ARG A 661 -19.73 6.00 10.97
C ARG A 661 -20.44 7.24 10.46
N ASP A 662 -19.76 8.37 10.50
CA ASP A 662 -20.28 9.59 9.91
C ASP A 662 -20.21 9.52 8.37
N GLY A 663 -21.32 9.91 7.73
CA GLY A 663 -21.45 10.15 6.30
C GLY A 663 -21.64 11.63 6.01
N TYR A 664 -21.57 11.99 4.73
CA TYR A 664 -21.76 13.37 4.27
C TYR A 664 -22.80 13.40 3.16
N TRP A 665 -23.77 14.31 3.23
CA TRP A 665 -24.79 14.49 2.18
C TRP A 665 -24.13 14.99 0.88
N PHE A 666 -23.27 15.98 1.01
CA PHE A 666 -22.47 16.55 -0.06
C PHE A 666 -20.98 16.66 0.35
N PRO A 667 -20.04 16.62 -0.62
CA PRO A 667 -20.24 16.30 -2.03
C PRO A 667 -20.62 14.83 -2.25
N LEU A 668 -21.32 14.55 -3.36
CA LEU A 668 -21.74 13.19 -3.72
C LEU A 668 -20.52 12.37 -4.16
N ARG A 669 -20.29 11.21 -3.54
CA ARG A 669 -19.09 10.38 -3.79
C ARG A 669 -19.05 9.70 -5.17
N ALA A 670 -20.21 9.45 -5.77
CA ALA A 670 -20.33 8.85 -7.10
C ALA A 670 -21.61 9.30 -7.80
N SER A 671 -21.65 9.17 -9.13
CA SER A 671 -22.82 9.46 -9.95
C SER A 671 -23.93 8.42 -9.81
N ASP A 672 -23.59 7.20 -9.39
CA ASP A 672 -24.46 6.01 -9.43
C ASP A 672 -24.53 5.21 -8.12
N SER A 673 -23.93 5.71 -7.02
CA SER A 673 -24.05 5.14 -5.67
C SER A 673 -24.36 6.20 -4.61
N GLY A 674 -24.80 5.76 -3.42
CA GLY A 674 -25.15 6.58 -2.27
C GLY A 674 -26.59 7.10 -2.28
N LEU A 675 -26.77 8.37 -1.90
CA LEU A 675 -28.08 9.02 -1.86
C LEU A 675 -28.77 8.98 -3.24
N GLY A 676 -29.97 8.39 -3.28
CA GLY A 676 -30.78 8.17 -4.49
C GLY A 676 -30.54 6.86 -5.23
N PHE A 677 -29.53 6.08 -4.84
CA PHE A 677 -29.17 4.81 -5.48
C PHE A 677 -29.19 3.65 -4.49
N ASP A 678 -28.59 3.86 -3.32
CA ASP A 678 -28.54 2.92 -2.21
C ASP A 678 -29.56 3.29 -1.13
N PHE A 679 -29.79 4.59 -0.93
CA PHE A 679 -30.64 5.07 0.15
C PHE A 679 -31.34 6.42 -0.07
N ALA A 680 -32.21 6.76 0.88
CA ALA A 680 -32.89 8.04 1.03
C ALA A 680 -32.98 8.33 2.53
N PHE A 681 -33.14 9.61 2.88
CA PHE A 681 -33.31 10.05 4.26
C PHE A 681 -34.78 10.25 4.61
N ILE A 682 -35.14 9.97 5.85
CA ILE A 682 -36.36 10.44 6.48
C ILE A 682 -35.98 10.98 7.86
N ARG A 683 -36.53 12.13 8.24
CA ARG A 683 -36.19 12.78 9.52
C ARG A 683 -37.40 12.85 10.46
N ASP A 684 -37.26 12.30 11.67
CA ASP A 684 -38.31 12.20 12.71
C ASP A 684 -37.85 12.83 14.05
N ALA A 685 -38.61 12.63 15.13
CA ALA A 685 -38.44 13.04 16.51
C ALA A 685 -37.17 12.52 17.21
N ARG A 686 -36.63 11.35 16.81
CA ARG A 686 -35.52 10.69 17.55
C ARG A 686 -34.14 10.75 16.88
N SER A 687 -34.04 11.23 15.64
CA SER A 687 -32.83 11.50 14.81
C SER A 687 -33.12 11.19 13.32
N MET A 688 -32.16 11.46 12.44
CA MET A 688 -32.22 11.09 11.02
C MET A 688 -32.30 9.56 10.89
N LEU A 689 -33.40 9.05 10.32
CA LEU A 689 -33.58 7.63 10.06
C LEU A 689 -33.15 7.32 8.63
N PHE A 690 -32.32 6.28 8.52
CA PHE A 690 -31.90 5.76 7.24
C PHE A 690 -32.99 4.83 6.69
N LEU A 691 -33.35 5.08 5.43
CA LEU A 691 -34.02 4.17 4.52
C LEU A 691 -33.85 2.63 4.63
N GLY A 692 -32.70 2.17 5.14
CA GLY A 692 -31.98 0.96 4.72
C GLY A 692 -32.54 -0.37 5.16
N GLY A 693 -33.40 -0.37 6.18
CA GLY A 693 -34.02 -1.60 6.66
C GLY A 693 -35.07 -1.45 7.76
N VAL A 694 -35.65 -0.26 8.00
CA VAL A 694 -36.59 -0.05 9.12
C VAL A 694 -38.06 -0.04 8.62
N PRO A 695 -39.00 -0.71 9.32
CA PRO A 695 -40.30 -1.12 8.77
C PRO A 695 -41.48 -0.19 9.11
N ASP A 696 -41.25 1.04 9.60
CA ASP A 696 -42.34 1.87 10.16
C ASP A 696 -42.77 3.02 9.24
N CYS A 697 -44.09 3.20 9.10
CA CYS A 697 -44.74 4.16 8.19
C CYS A 697 -44.80 5.59 8.74
N SER A 698 -44.65 5.77 10.05
CA SER A 698 -44.89 7.01 10.79
C SER A 698 -43.93 8.20 10.58
N PRO A 699 -42.73 8.10 9.96
CA PRO A 699 -41.84 9.26 9.87
C PRO A 699 -41.84 9.99 8.50
N ALA A 700 -42.47 9.44 7.45
CA ALA A 700 -42.44 10.03 6.10
C ALA A 700 -43.40 11.21 5.92
N ASP A 701 -44.55 11.17 6.58
CA ASP A 701 -45.55 12.23 6.65
C ASP A 701 -45.04 13.45 7.43
N ILE A 702 -44.26 13.20 8.49
CA ILE A 702 -43.53 14.23 9.25
C ILE A 702 -42.54 14.96 8.34
N ASP A 703 -41.75 14.21 7.58
CA ASP A 703 -40.77 14.77 6.63
C ASP A 703 -41.47 15.59 5.53
N LEU A 704 -42.55 15.06 4.95
CA LEU A 704 -43.37 15.79 3.98
C LEU A 704 -43.94 17.11 4.56
N ALA A 705 -44.49 17.07 5.77
CA ALA A 705 -45.03 18.27 6.43
C ALA A 705 -43.95 19.32 6.67
N ALA A 706 -42.76 18.89 7.10
CA ALA A 706 -41.61 19.76 7.29
C ALA A 706 -41.14 20.39 5.97
N ILE A 707 -41.06 19.63 4.87
CA ILE A 707 -40.66 20.17 3.56
C ILE A 707 -41.72 21.11 2.97
N ILE A 708 -43.01 20.82 3.15
CA ILE A 708 -44.09 21.75 2.78
C ILE A 708 -43.95 23.07 3.55
N GLN A 709 -43.73 22.99 4.86
CA GLN A 709 -43.59 24.17 5.71
C GLN A 709 -42.31 24.96 5.39
N LEU A 710 -41.19 24.28 5.12
CA LEU A 710 -39.94 24.90 4.69
C LEU A 710 -40.14 25.68 3.39
N ASP A 711 -40.72 25.07 2.35
CA ASP A 711 -40.98 25.74 1.07
C ASP A 711 -41.89 26.96 1.25
N LYS A 712 -42.94 26.85 2.08
CA LYS A 712 -43.83 27.97 2.41
C LYS A 712 -43.07 29.15 3.06
N VAL A 713 -42.26 28.87 4.09
CA VAL A 713 -41.51 29.90 4.82
C VAL A 713 -40.46 30.53 3.94
N ARG A 714 -39.68 29.73 3.21
CA ARG A 714 -38.63 30.22 2.31
C ARG A 714 -39.19 31.02 1.14
N THR A 715 -40.41 30.71 0.67
CA THR A 715 -41.09 31.53 -0.32
C THR A 715 -41.54 32.88 0.26
N ALA A 716 -42.03 32.92 1.49
CA ALA A 716 -42.40 34.17 2.16
C ALA A 716 -41.17 35.05 2.46
N ASP A 717 -40.02 34.44 2.76
CA ASP A 717 -38.76 35.14 3.02
C ASP A 717 -38.29 36.00 1.81
N LEU A 718 -38.64 35.60 0.58
CA LEU A 718 -38.28 36.32 -0.65
C LEU A 718 -38.87 37.74 -0.69
N THR A 719 -40.08 37.93 -0.17
CA THR A 719 -40.72 39.25 -0.04
C THR A 719 -39.90 40.15 0.87
N GLN A 720 -39.47 39.64 2.03
CA GLN A 720 -38.63 40.38 2.96
C GLN A 720 -37.24 40.69 2.38
N SER A 721 -36.69 39.81 1.55
CA SER A 721 -35.43 40.07 0.84
C SER A 721 -35.57 41.19 -0.17
N ARG A 722 -36.68 41.24 -0.91
CA ARG A 722 -37.01 42.36 -1.79
C ARG A 722 -37.13 43.69 -1.02
N GLU A 723 -37.78 43.69 0.13
CA GLU A 723 -37.90 44.87 1.00
C GLU A 723 -36.54 45.37 1.50
N ASN A 724 -35.63 44.46 1.87
CA ASN A 724 -34.29 44.80 2.34
C ASN A 724 -33.41 45.48 1.28
N LEU A 725 -33.73 45.30 0.00
CA LEU A 725 -33.04 45.95 -1.12
C LEU A 725 -33.63 47.32 -1.47
N LEU A 726 -34.80 47.68 -0.93
CA LEU A 726 -35.36 49.01 -1.12
C LEU A 726 -34.59 50.04 -0.29
N PRO A 727 -34.41 51.27 -0.80
CA PRO A 727 -33.80 52.34 -0.03
C PRO A 727 -34.65 52.66 1.21
N PRO A 728 -34.05 53.04 2.35
CA PRO A 728 -34.79 53.38 3.55
C PRO A 728 -35.75 54.55 3.30
N ALA A 729 -37.00 54.40 3.74
CA ALA A 729 -38.01 55.44 3.60
C ALA A 729 -37.54 56.73 4.26
N ILE A 730 -37.52 57.84 3.51
CA ILE A 730 -37.14 59.17 4.00
C ILE A 730 -38.13 59.57 5.09
N SER A 731 -37.70 59.59 6.35
CA SER A 731 -38.47 60.15 7.47
C SER A 731 -38.76 61.65 7.22
N PRO A 732 -40.02 62.12 7.30
CA PRO A 732 -40.32 63.53 7.14
C PRO A 732 -39.87 64.31 8.38
N SER A 733 -38.71 64.97 8.30
CA SER A 733 -38.23 65.90 9.31
C SER A 733 -38.89 67.28 9.14
N VAL A 734 -39.85 67.56 10.02
CA VAL A 734 -40.09 68.85 10.70
C VAL A 734 -40.17 70.10 9.79
N THR A 735 -41.38 70.42 9.33
CA THR A 735 -41.74 71.79 8.96
C THR A 735 -41.76 72.66 10.21
N ARG A 736 -40.67 73.39 10.45
CA ARG A 736 -40.59 74.43 11.50
C ARG A 736 -41.53 75.58 11.12
N GLN A 737 -42.55 75.81 11.93
CA GLN A 737 -43.37 77.02 11.89
C GLN A 737 -42.50 78.26 12.08
N LEU A 738 -42.52 79.15 11.09
CA LEU A 738 -42.20 80.56 11.25
C LEU A 738 -43.51 81.28 11.60
N SER A 739 -43.61 81.79 12.83
CA SER A 739 -44.54 82.86 13.16
C SER A 739 -43.82 84.20 12.95
N PRO A 740 -44.51 85.24 12.44
CA PRO A 740 -43.91 86.53 12.11
C PRO A 740 -43.79 87.44 13.35
N SER A 741 -42.87 88.39 13.23
CA SER A 741 -42.56 89.47 14.17
C SER A 741 -43.76 90.29 14.64
N GLY A 742 -43.78 90.54 15.96
CA GLY A 742 -44.42 91.64 16.66
C GLY A 742 -43.64 91.92 17.94
#